data_AF-A0A225DB89-F1
#
_entry.id   AF-A0A225DB89-F1
#
_cell.length_a   1.000
_cell.length_b   1.000
_cell.length_c   1.000
_cell.angle_alpha   90.00
_cell.angle_beta   90.00
_cell.angle_gamma   90.00
#
_symmetry.space_group_name_H-M   'P 1'
#
loop_
_entity.id
_entity.type
_entity.pdbx_description
1 polymer ?
#
loop_
_entity_poly.entity_id
_entity_poly.type
_entity_poly.pdbx_seq_one_letter_code
_entity_poly.pdbx_strand_id
1 'polypeptide(L)'
;MKTTFALVAGLVLAGPAAAQYADWKHTGSAWILTTPEGADLPAGVEVNEFPLLVRLHRDFFDFSRAKPDGADLRFASAQGDPLPYQIEEWDAKAGHASVWVRVPKIIGNARQVLKLYWGKADATSESNGKAVFDESNGYLSVWHMCDTVGDEAGTLTSKDTGTTAASGMIGAARHFPGGKGIFGGDRIPNYPSGSRPHTTEAWFRAEQPNGTVLAWGNEQARGKVVMHYQSPPHVQMDCYFSGGNVAGKSTLTKGEWVHVAHTYEKGDSRLYVNGVLDGVTKTASAPLDIRTPARLWIGGWYDNYTFVGDIDEVRVSKVVRSAEWVKLQYENQKPLQTLVGPVVSAGNEFAVSRENVTVSEGRSARLTARAGGAQKLYWLETRDGRESVVAVDRLAYDFAAGRVVGDQRATVRFRAVYPDGVKSKEVAVTIRESIPEPVFTLRAPPAWDGRTAVQFIPEFSNLDGMRSNGAGQLNMVWGISGIAVIKDVRADRLVLTRAQNSGPMTVTVAVDNGGKPTVRSATVRVTEPATDAWVERTPAKDEKPVDGQFYARDDKNEGTLHCNGTLAGAADAVILKVFADGKPFGSATQQPRAGGVYSVAAKLKPGLVKYRVELIARTGDVETVIHKAADLVCGDAFLINGQSNAVATDFGKDDPAFRSDWVRTFGTMSGNVKGFAGWGNAVHRGRDGEKLQIGYWGMELGRRLVEAHQVPVCVINGAVGGSRIDQHQRNAADPTDEKTIYGRLLWRVRRARLTHGIRGVIWHQGENDQGADGPTGGYGHETYRQSFIDLAAAWKQDYPNVRHYYVFQIWPKACSMGVNGSDNRLREAQRTLPTAFSNLSVLSTLGIDPPGGCHFPAAGYAEFARSLCPLIERDFYGKAPTASITPPDLKRAAFTGENQDELVLEFDQPVKWDNALGGQFSLDGARGQVASGSVVGTTLRLKLTAPSTAKTVTYLDSAAWSQKALLKGENGLAALTFCEVPISPANPAARR
;
A
#
# COMPACT_ATOMS: atom_id res chain seq x y z
N MET A 1 87.24 4.62 -23.29
CA MET A 1 86.82 5.65 -24.27
C MET A 1 85.30 5.61 -24.32
N LYS A 2 84.54 6.36 -23.50
CA LYS A 2 84.30 7.81 -23.49
C LYS A 2 83.90 8.37 -24.86
N THR A 3 82.59 8.52 -25.08
CA THR A 3 82.02 9.74 -25.66
C THR A 3 80.58 9.93 -25.18
N THR A 4 80.39 11.02 -24.44
CA THR A 4 79.17 11.49 -23.82
C THR A 4 78.48 12.44 -24.81
N PHE A 5 77.18 12.25 -25.07
CA PHE A 5 76.34 13.31 -25.66
C PHE A 5 75.42 13.86 -24.56
N ALA A 6 75.68 15.10 -24.16
CA ALA A 6 74.83 15.88 -23.29
C ALA A 6 73.65 16.42 -24.10
N LEU A 7 72.42 16.11 -23.71
CA LEU A 7 71.23 16.83 -24.16
C LEU A 7 70.90 17.89 -23.12
N VAL A 8 70.91 19.15 -23.56
CA VAL A 8 70.66 20.34 -22.76
C VAL A 8 69.21 20.33 -22.25
N ALA A 9 69.05 20.37 -20.94
CA ALA A 9 67.78 20.63 -20.28
C ALA A 9 67.41 22.11 -20.48
N GLY A 10 66.40 22.37 -21.30
CA GLY A 10 65.75 23.67 -21.38
C GLY A 10 64.94 23.90 -20.10
N LEU A 11 65.44 24.77 -19.23
CA LEU A 11 64.67 25.37 -18.15
C LEU A 11 63.51 26.14 -18.77
N VAL A 12 62.30 25.59 -18.73
CA VAL A 12 61.08 26.38 -18.94
C VAL A 12 60.84 27.13 -17.63
N LEU A 13 61.23 28.40 -17.62
CA LEU A 13 60.81 29.37 -16.61
C LEU A 13 59.27 29.40 -16.62
N ALA A 14 58.65 28.92 -15.53
CA ALA A 14 57.24 29.10 -15.26
C ALA A 14 56.94 30.61 -15.19
N GLY A 15 56.29 31.13 -16.24
CA GLY A 15 55.65 32.44 -16.17
C GLY A 15 54.53 32.42 -15.12
N PRO A 16 54.15 33.58 -14.56
CA PRO A 16 53.10 33.64 -13.55
C PRO A 16 51.78 33.11 -14.15
N ALA A 17 51.11 32.20 -13.43
CA ALA A 17 49.83 31.57 -13.78
C ALA A 17 48.64 32.56 -13.98
N ALA A 18 48.89 33.88 -13.92
CA ALA A 18 47.89 34.93 -14.06
C ALA A 18 47.51 35.27 -15.52
N ALA A 19 48.21 34.74 -16.53
CA ALA A 19 48.01 35.16 -17.93
C ALA A 19 46.85 34.45 -18.67
N GLN A 20 46.37 33.29 -18.21
CA GLN A 20 45.49 32.41 -19.03
C GLN A 20 44.07 32.95 -19.27
N TYR A 21 43.54 33.77 -18.35
CA TYR A 21 42.20 34.35 -18.45
C TYR A 21 42.20 35.89 -18.49
N ALA A 22 43.33 36.52 -18.82
CA ALA A 22 43.48 37.98 -18.78
C ALA A 22 42.51 38.72 -19.74
N ASP A 23 42.19 38.12 -20.89
CA ASP A 23 41.30 38.72 -21.91
C ASP A 23 39.80 38.51 -21.64
N TRP A 24 39.43 37.90 -20.51
CA TRP A 24 38.03 37.64 -20.15
C TRP A 24 37.41 38.88 -19.50
N LYS A 25 36.28 39.35 -20.03
CA LYS A 25 35.66 40.63 -19.62
C LYS A 25 35.12 40.62 -18.20
N HIS A 26 34.74 39.45 -17.70
CA HIS A 26 34.13 39.30 -16.39
C HIS A 26 34.76 38.14 -15.62
N THR A 27 34.93 38.35 -14.31
CA THR A 27 35.41 37.33 -13.37
C THR A 27 34.63 37.43 -12.07
N GLY A 28 34.52 36.30 -11.39
CA GLY A 28 33.83 36.18 -10.11
C GLY A 28 34.42 35.05 -9.28
N SER A 29 33.97 34.95 -8.03
CA SER A 29 34.37 33.87 -7.13
C SER A 29 33.16 33.30 -6.43
N ALA A 30 33.04 31.98 -6.40
CA ALA A 30 32.14 31.24 -5.53
C ALA A 30 32.97 30.55 -4.43
N TRP A 31 32.30 30.07 -3.38
CA TRP A 31 32.97 29.44 -2.24
C TRP A 31 32.41 28.06 -1.97
N ILE A 32 33.30 27.09 -1.76
CA ILE A 32 33.02 25.76 -1.26
C ILE A 32 33.15 25.83 0.27
N LEU A 33 32.08 25.49 0.98
CA LEU A 33 31.95 25.65 2.42
C LEU A 33 31.67 24.31 3.08
N THR A 34 32.70 23.78 3.72
CA THR A 34 32.63 22.56 4.52
C THR A 34 32.67 22.84 6.01
N THR A 35 32.64 24.11 6.41
CA THR A 35 32.48 24.56 7.80
C THR A 35 31.08 24.24 8.34
N PRO A 36 30.82 24.38 9.65
CA PRO A 36 29.49 24.13 10.24
C PRO A 36 28.36 24.97 9.64
N GLU A 37 28.67 26.12 9.03
CA GLU A 37 27.68 26.94 8.32
C GLU A 37 27.36 26.46 6.90
N GLY A 38 28.10 25.47 6.39
CA GLY A 38 27.94 24.86 5.06
C GLY A 38 27.60 23.38 5.18
N ALA A 39 28.31 22.53 4.43
CA ALA A 39 28.09 21.09 4.41
C ALA A 39 28.59 20.34 5.67
N ASP A 40 29.27 21.02 6.59
CA ASP A 40 29.73 20.50 7.88
C ASP A 40 30.48 19.15 7.77
N LEU A 41 31.66 19.21 7.16
CA LEU A 41 32.59 18.08 7.16
C LEU A 41 33.61 18.23 8.29
N PRO A 42 34.00 17.12 8.95
CA PRO A 42 35.01 17.15 10.00
C PRO A 42 36.36 17.73 9.53
N ALA A 43 37.05 18.43 10.42
CA ALA A 43 38.40 18.92 10.17
C ALA A 43 39.37 17.74 9.88
N GLY A 44 40.28 17.93 8.93
CA GLY A 44 41.27 16.90 8.54
C GLY A 44 40.75 15.88 7.52
N VAL A 45 39.46 15.92 7.17
CA VAL A 45 38.90 15.15 6.04
C VAL A 45 39.35 15.78 4.72
N GLU A 46 39.69 14.94 3.75
CA GLU A 46 39.98 15.35 2.37
C GLU A 46 39.16 14.50 1.39
N VAL A 47 38.53 15.16 0.42
CA VAL A 47 37.78 14.55 -0.67
C VAL A 47 38.40 15.01 -1.99
N ASN A 48 39.00 14.08 -2.73
CA ASN A 48 39.78 14.39 -3.92
C ASN A 48 38.99 14.17 -5.22
N GLU A 49 39.25 14.98 -6.24
CA GLU A 49 38.66 14.82 -7.59
C GLU A 49 37.12 14.81 -7.63
N PHE A 50 36.49 15.61 -6.77
CA PHE A 50 35.04 15.65 -6.57
C PHE A 50 34.32 16.43 -7.68
N PRO A 51 33.30 15.85 -8.35
CA PRO A 51 32.40 16.61 -9.21
C PRO A 51 31.45 17.48 -8.39
N LEU A 52 31.80 18.76 -8.28
CA LEU A 52 31.04 19.77 -7.55
C LEU A 52 29.95 20.37 -8.45
N LEU A 53 28.70 20.31 -8.01
CA LEU A 53 27.60 21.02 -8.64
C LEU A 53 27.59 22.49 -8.23
N VAL A 54 27.70 23.38 -9.22
CA VAL A 54 27.60 24.83 -9.08
C VAL A 54 26.30 25.28 -9.74
N ARG A 55 25.46 26.00 -8.98
CA ARG A 55 24.21 26.59 -9.48
C ARG A 55 24.37 28.09 -9.64
N LEU A 56 24.11 28.60 -10.85
CA LEU A 56 24.07 30.02 -11.15
C LEU A 56 22.63 30.52 -11.14
N HIS A 57 22.41 31.74 -10.66
CA HIS A 57 21.09 32.36 -10.63
C HIS A 57 21.18 33.86 -10.90
N ARG A 58 20.15 34.41 -11.55
CA ARG A 58 20.07 35.83 -11.97
C ARG A 58 20.25 36.85 -10.84
N ASP A 59 20.04 36.43 -9.60
CA ASP A 59 20.26 37.27 -8.41
C ASP A 59 21.74 37.69 -8.26
N PHE A 60 22.68 36.88 -8.75
CA PHE A 60 24.12 37.11 -8.58
C PHE A 60 24.96 36.83 -9.83
N PHE A 61 24.35 36.35 -10.91
CA PHE A 61 25.00 36.12 -12.19
C PHE A 61 24.18 36.77 -13.33
N ASP A 62 24.78 37.73 -14.03
CA ASP A 62 24.13 38.42 -15.15
C ASP A 62 24.31 37.61 -16.45
N PHE A 63 23.29 36.81 -16.78
CA PHE A 63 23.27 35.95 -17.97
C PHE A 63 23.37 36.73 -19.29
N SER A 64 23.06 38.04 -19.32
CA SER A 64 23.21 38.86 -20.53
C SER A 64 24.68 39.14 -20.90
N ARG A 65 25.59 38.90 -19.95
CA ARG A 65 27.03 39.09 -20.13
C ARG A 65 27.78 37.82 -20.54
N ALA A 66 27.08 36.69 -20.61
CA ALA A 66 27.57 35.43 -21.14
C ALA A 66 26.87 35.12 -22.46
N LYS A 67 27.38 34.15 -23.22
CA LYS A 67 26.74 33.65 -24.42
C LYS A 67 25.42 32.94 -24.05
N PRO A 68 24.42 32.91 -24.97
CA PRO A 68 23.11 32.34 -24.68
C PRO A 68 23.11 30.87 -24.24
N ASP A 69 24.16 30.13 -24.57
CA ASP A 69 24.40 28.72 -24.25
C ASP A 69 25.49 28.51 -23.18
N GLY A 70 26.07 29.58 -22.63
CA GLY A 70 27.17 29.52 -21.66
C GLY A 70 28.52 29.06 -22.23
N ALA A 71 28.70 29.05 -23.56
CA ALA A 71 29.94 28.56 -24.19
C ALA A 71 31.21 29.31 -23.73
N ASP A 72 31.05 30.58 -23.32
CA ASP A 72 32.09 31.41 -22.74
C ASP A 72 32.04 31.39 -21.20
N LEU A 73 31.94 30.23 -20.57
CA LEU A 73 32.11 30.05 -19.13
C LEU A 73 33.40 29.28 -18.85
N ARG A 74 34.18 29.66 -17.84
CA ARG A 74 35.34 28.87 -17.36
C ARG A 74 35.40 28.84 -15.85
N PHE A 75 35.95 27.76 -15.31
CA PHE A 75 36.23 27.58 -13.89
C PHE A 75 37.72 27.41 -13.63
N ALA A 76 38.20 27.95 -12.52
CA ALA A 76 39.59 27.79 -12.12
C ALA A 76 39.78 27.65 -10.60
N SER A 77 40.92 27.07 -10.21
CA SER A 77 41.36 26.99 -8.82
C SER A 77 41.63 28.38 -8.22
N ALA A 78 41.90 28.44 -6.91
CA ALA A 78 42.35 29.65 -6.24
C ALA A 78 43.64 30.24 -6.88
N GLN A 79 44.50 29.37 -7.40
CA GLN A 79 45.76 29.69 -8.05
C GLN A 79 45.58 30.09 -9.52
N GLY A 80 44.41 29.84 -10.10
CA GLY A 80 44.09 30.16 -11.50
C GLY A 80 44.19 28.97 -12.46
N ASP A 81 44.41 27.76 -11.95
CA ASP A 81 44.50 26.55 -12.79
C ASP A 81 43.13 26.19 -13.35
N PRO A 82 43.01 25.90 -14.67
CA PRO A 82 41.74 25.51 -15.29
C PRO A 82 41.15 24.26 -14.66
N LEU A 83 39.84 24.26 -14.44
CA LEU A 83 39.09 23.11 -13.94
C LEU A 83 38.14 22.58 -15.03
N PRO A 84 38.14 21.26 -15.29
CA PRO A 84 37.13 20.64 -16.16
C PRO A 84 35.72 20.89 -15.66
N TYR A 85 34.79 21.14 -16.57
CA TYR A 85 33.39 21.39 -16.23
C TYR A 85 32.43 20.86 -17.29
N GLN A 86 31.18 20.67 -16.90
CA GLN A 86 30.07 20.28 -17.76
C GLN A 86 28.85 21.12 -17.41
N ILE A 87 28.31 21.81 -18.40
CA ILE A 87 27.01 22.47 -18.33
C ILE A 87 25.94 21.40 -18.53
N GLU A 88 25.19 21.08 -17.47
CA GLU A 88 24.04 20.17 -17.53
C GLU A 88 22.78 20.93 -17.96
N GLU A 89 22.54 22.09 -17.35
CA GLU A 89 21.39 22.94 -17.63
C GLU A 89 21.83 24.40 -17.79
N TRP A 90 21.33 25.07 -18.83
CA TRP A 90 21.51 26.50 -19.02
C TRP A 90 20.24 27.14 -19.59
N ASP A 91 19.51 27.87 -18.74
CA ASP A 91 18.35 28.66 -19.15
C ASP A 91 18.57 30.12 -18.78
N ALA A 92 19.19 30.87 -19.70
CA ALA A 92 19.43 32.30 -19.52
C ALA A 92 18.13 33.13 -19.38
N LYS A 93 17.00 32.64 -19.93
CA LYS A 93 15.70 33.34 -19.87
C LYS A 93 15.04 33.14 -18.51
N ALA A 94 15.06 31.92 -18.00
CA ALA A 94 14.66 31.60 -16.62
C ALA A 94 15.75 31.99 -15.61
N GLY A 95 16.93 32.41 -16.06
CA GLY A 95 17.98 33.00 -15.25
C GLY A 95 18.60 32.02 -14.26
N HIS A 96 18.76 30.75 -14.66
CA HIS A 96 19.42 29.72 -13.87
C HIS A 96 20.28 28.79 -14.75
N ALA A 97 21.30 28.19 -14.13
CA ALA A 97 22.11 27.16 -14.75
C ALA A 97 22.68 26.21 -13.70
N SER A 98 22.92 24.96 -14.10
CA SER A 98 23.51 23.89 -13.29
C SER A 98 24.76 23.39 -14.01
N VAL A 99 25.92 23.48 -13.34
CA VAL A 99 27.22 23.17 -13.93
C VAL A 99 28.03 22.29 -12.99
N TRP A 100 28.48 21.14 -13.46
CA TRP A 100 29.41 20.28 -12.74
C TRP A 100 30.84 20.75 -12.97
N VAL A 101 31.63 20.81 -11.91
CA VAL A 101 33.04 21.23 -11.95
C VAL A 101 33.87 20.20 -11.20
N ARG A 102 34.90 19.65 -11.84
CA ARG A 102 35.79 18.70 -11.17
C ARG A 102 36.80 19.44 -10.31
N VAL A 103 36.66 19.33 -8.99
CA VAL A 103 37.51 19.99 -8.00
C VAL A 103 38.57 19.00 -7.51
N PRO A 104 39.87 19.28 -7.66
CA PRO A 104 40.94 18.34 -7.31
C PRO A 104 40.96 17.94 -5.84
N LYS A 105 40.58 18.87 -4.94
CA LYS A 105 40.61 18.63 -3.49
C LYS A 105 39.61 19.52 -2.76
N ILE A 106 38.77 18.91 -1.93
CA ILE A 106 37.89 19.54 -0.95
C ILE A 106 38.38 19.15 0.45
N ILE A 107 38.59 20.13 1.30
CA ILE A 107 39.09 19.98 2.67
C ILE A 107 37.91 20.18 3.63
N GLY A 108 37.79 19.33 4.65
CA GLY A 108 36.76 19.44 5.68
C GLY A 108 37.01 20.60 6.65
N ASN A 109 35.93 21.20 7.15
CA ASN A 109 35.94 22.41 7.97
C ASN A 109 36.77 23.56 7.37
N ALA A 110 36.62 23.80 6.07
CA ALA A 110 37.37 24.80 5.32
C ALA A 110 36.46 25.65 4.42
N ARG A 111 37.01 26.78 3.99
CA ARG A 111 36.42 27.65 2.96
C ARG A 111 37.39 27.71 1.79
N GLN A 112 36.96 27.22 0.63
CA GLN A 112 37.80 27.19 -0.56
C GLN A 112 37.18 28.01 -1.68
N VAL A 113 37.99 28.81 -2.37
CA VAL A 113 37.53 29.64 -3.48
C VAL A 113 37.51 28.84 -4.79
N LEU A 114 36.47 29.05 -5.56
CA LEU A 114 36.31 28.63 -6.95
C LEU A 114 36.17 29.87 -7.82
N LYS A 115 37.07 30.07 -8.79
CA LYS A 115 37.02 31.22 -9.70
C LYS A 115 36.18 30.92 -10.93
N LEU A 116 35.46 31.92 -11.41
CA LEU A 116 34.65 31.87 -12.63
C LEU A 116 35.08 33.00 -13.58
N TYR A 117 35.05 32.73 -14.88
CA TYR A 117 35.33 33.72 -15.94
C TYR A 117 34.28 33.61 -17.05
N TRP A 118 33.80 34.76 -17.56
CA TRP A 118 32.87 34.83 -18.69
C TRP A 118 32.98 36.12 -19.52
N GLY A 119 32.23 36.21 -20.62
CA GLY A 119 32.14 37.40 -21.48
C GLY A 119 33.14 37.45 -22.63
N LYS A 120 33.67 36.28 -23.05
CA LYS A 120 34.59 36.17 -24.19
C LYS A 120 33.83 35.75 -25.46
N ALA A 121 33.59 36.72 -26.35
CA ALA A 121 32.68 36.54 -27.49
C ALA A 121 33.09 35.42 -28.47
N ASP A 122 34.39 35.27 -28.70
CA ASP A 122 35.01 34.28 -29.59
C ASP A 122 35.27 32.93 -28.92
N ALA A 123 34.92 32.76 -27.63
CA ALA A 123 35.11 31.49 -26.94
C ALA A 123 34.16 30.40 -27.49
N THR A 124 34.73 29.21 -27.69
CA THR A 124 34.00 27.96 -27.92
C THR A 124 33.71 27.28 -26.59
N SER A 125 32.67 26.45 -26.54
CA SER A 125 32.34 25.68 -25.33
C SER A 125 33.44 24.68 -25.01
N GLU A 126 33.84 24.63 -23.73
CA GLU A 126 34.70 23.59 -23.16
C GLU A 126 33.92 22.64 -22.24
N SER A 127 32.58 22.71 -22.26
CA SER A 127 31.71 21.78 -21.51
C SER A 127 31.96 20.34 -21.96
N ASN A 128 32.38 19.49 -21.02
CA ASN A 128 32.76 18.11 -21.30
C ASN A 128 32.51 17.19 -20.10
N GLY A 129 31.41 16.43 -20.14
CA GLY A 129 31.05 15.47 -19.10
C GLY A 129 32.15 14.43 -18.83
N LYS A 130 32.79 13.90 -19.88
CA LYS A 130 33.89 12.92 -19.76
C LYS A 130 35.14 13.49 -19.08
N ALA A 131 35.35 14.81 -19.09
CA ALA A 131 36.46 15.41 -18.34
C ALA A 131 36.14 15.60 -16.85
N VAL A 132 34.85 15.66 -16.51
CA VAL A 132 34.35 15.77 -15.13
C VAL A 132 34.16 14.40 -14.47
N PHE A 133 33.60 13.46 -15.23
CA PHE A 133 33.26 12.11 -14.80
C PHE A 133 34.04 11.10 -15.63
N ASP A 134 35.09 10.53 -15.04
CA ASP A 134 35.88 9.50 -15.71
C ASP A 134 36.44 8.47 -14.75
N GLU A 135 37.17 7.52 -15.31
CA GLU A 135 37.75 6.43 -14.56
C GLU A 135 38.82 6.90 -13.54
N SER A 136 39.48 8.04 -13.76
CA SER A 136 40.54 8.56 -12.89
C SER A 136 39.99 9.12 -11.57
N ASN A 137 38.74 9.60 -11.53
CA ASN A 137 38.02 9.90 -10.30
C ASN A 137 36.96 8.84 -9.93
N GLY A 138 37.07 7.67 -10.56
CA GLY A 138 36.39 6.43 -10.19
C GLY A 138 35.02 6.21 -10.83
N TYR A 139 34.51 7.13 -11.65
CA TYR A 139 33.24 6.95 -12.36
C TYR A 139 33.42 6.03 -13.57
N LEU A 140 32.45 5.14 -13.76
CA LEU A 140 32.36 4.30 -14.95
C LEU A 140 31.18 4.72 -15.83
N SER A 141 30.08 5.16 -15.22
CA SER A 141 28.93 5.69 -15.95
C SER A 141 28.12 6.67 -15.10
N VAL A 142 27.51 7.68 -15.76
CA VAL A 142 26.71 8.75 -15.15
C VAL A 142 25.56 9.15 -16.07
N TRP A 143 24.33 9.14 -15.56
CA TRP A 143 23.14 9.62 -16.29
C TRP A 143 22.47 10.78 -15.55
N HIS A 144 22.44 11.96 -16.17
CA HIS A 144 21.64 13.12 -15.72
C HIS A 144 20.16 13.03 -16.11
N MET A 145 19.73 11.96 -16.80
CA MET A 145 18.31 11.70 -17.12
C MET A 145 17.59 12.82 -17.91
N CYS A 146 18.34 13.61 -18.68
CA CYS A 146 17.83 14.68 -19.54
C CYS A 146 17.06 14.16 -20.77
N ASP A 147 16.58 15.07 -21.64
CA ASP A 147 15.79 14.73 -22.83
C ASP A 147 16.47 13.68 -23.73
N THR A 148 17.80 13.76 -23.85
CA THR A 148 18.61 12.72 -24.47
C THR A 148 19.27 11.89 -23.37
N VAL A 149 18.65 10.77 -23.01
CA VAL A 149 19.22 9.84 -22.03
C VAL A 149 20.55 9.27 -22.55
N GLY A 150 21.66 9.62 -21.90
CA GLY A 150 22.99 9.18 -22.26
C GLY A 150 23.93 9.05 -21.06
N ASP A 151 25.00 8.28 -21.25
CA ASP A 151 26.10 8.15 -20.28
C ASP A 151 27.14 9.26 -20.50
N GLU A 152 27.28 10.14 -19.51
CA GLU A 152 28.18 11.30 -19.56
C GLU A 152 29.66 10.95 -19.46
N ALA A 153 29.99 9.76 -18.93
CA ALA A 153 31.34 9.22 -19.01
C ALA A 153 31.70 8.81 -20.46
N GLY A 154 30.69 8.72 -21.35
CA GLY A 154 30.83 8.39 -22.76
C GLY A 154 31.26 6.94 -22.99
N THR A 155 30.96 6.03 -22.06
CA THR A 155 31.36 4.63 -22.14
C THR A 155 30.27 3.72 -22.67
N LEU A 156 29.00 4.13 -22.54
CA LEU A 156 27.83 3.32 -22.87
C LEU A 156 26.85 4.05 -23.77
N THR A 157 26.15 3.28 -24.61
CA THR A 157 24.97 3.74 -25.34
C THR A 157 23.72 3.38 -24.57
N SER A 158 22.76 4.30 -24.53
CA SER A 158 21.50 4.12 -23.81
C SER A 158 20.34 3.99 -24.78
N LYS A 159 19.34 3.19 -24.41
CA LYS A 159 18.08 3.08 -25.13
C LYS A 159 16.92 3.25 -24.16
N ASP A 160 16.21 4.36 -24.30
CA ASP A 160 14.92 4.57 -23.65
C ASP A 160 13.84 3.74 -24.35
N THR A 161 13.04 3.02 -23.58
CA THR A 161 11.97 2.13 -24.08
C THR A 161 10.56 2.72 -23.92
N GLY A 162 10.44 3.96 -23.46
CA GLY A 162 9.19 4.73 -23.39
C GLY A 162 8.96 5.45 -22.05
N THR A 163 10.01 5.95 -21.41
CA THR A 163 9.88 6.88 -20.28
C THR A 163 9.47 8.29 -20.77
N THR A 164 9.11 9.20 -19.87
CA THR A 164 8.76 10.60 -20.19
C THR A 164 9.58 11.59 -19.36
N ALA A 165 9.71 12.84 -19.80
CA ALA A 165 10.43 13.86 -19.04
C ALA A 165 9.70 14.23 -17.74
N ALA A 166 10.46 14.53 -16.69
CA ALA A 166 9.98 14.98 -15.38
C ALA A 166 10.92 16.05 -14.80
N SER A 167 10.45 16.81 -13.82
CA SER A 167 11.33 17.71 -13.04
C SER A 167 12.23 16.87 -12.14
N GLY A 168 13.54 16.98 -12.35
CA GLY A 168 14.56 16.24 -11.61
C GLY A 168 15.03 16.93 -10.32
N MET A 169 16.06 16.35 -9.73
CA MET A 169 16.73 16.87 -8.55
C MET A 169 17.69 18.01 -8.90
N ILE A 170 18.30 17.95 -10.09
CA ILE A 170 19.27 18.93 -10.57
C ILE A 170 18.75 19.56 -11.86
N GLY A 171 18.79 18.82 -12.97
CA GLY A 171 18.13 19.16 -14.22
C GLY A 171 16.80 18.41 -14.42
N ALA A 172 16.59 17.92 -15.63
CA ALA A 172 15.43 17.08 -15.96
C ALA A 172 15.67 15.62 -15.57
N ALA A 173 14.65 14.97 -15.04
CA ALA A 173 14.64 13.54 -14.76
C ALA A 173 13.78 12.77 -15.78
N ARG A 174 13.75 11.44 -15.65
CA ARG A 174 12.81 10.58 -16.37
C ARG A 174 11.76 9.99 -15.44
N HIS A 175 10.50 10.06 -15.86
CA HIS A 175 9.38 9.36 -15.28
C HIS A 175 9.20 7.97 -15.91
N PHE A 176 9.13 6.96 -15.07
CA PHE A 176 8.96 5.55 -15.41
C PHE A 176 7.52 5.15 -15.08
N PRO A 177 6.70 4.77 -16.06
CA PRO A 177 5.30 4.38 -15.82
C PRO A 177 5.12 2.89 -15.43
N GLY A 178 6.20 2.13 -15.28
CA GLY A 178 6.17 0.67 -15.20
C GLY A 178 6.05 0.02 -16.58
N GLY A 179 6.66 -1.17 -16.76
CA GLY A 179 6.78 -1.84 -18.06
C GLY A 179 7.67 -1.11 -19.08
N LYS A 180 8.25 0.04 -18.70
CA LYS A 180 9.14 0.91 -19.49
C LYS A 180 10.34 1.31 -18.63
N GLY A 181 11.49 1.43 -19.26
CA GLY A 181 12.70 1.96 -18.62
C GLY A 181 13.86 2.15 -19.60
N ILE A 182 15.07 2.15 -19.08
CA ILE A 182 16.27 2.50 -19.84
C ILE A 182 17.23 1.31 -19.85
N PHE A 183 17.62 0.89 -21.05
CA PHE A 183 18.67 -0.09 -21.26
C PHE A 183 20.02 0.61 -21.38
N GLY A 184 20.97 0.24 -20.53
CA GLY A 184 22.33 0.83 -20.47
C GLY A 184 23.43 -0.04 -21.07
N GLY A 185 23.09 -1.18 -21.69
CA GLY A 185 24.04 -2.08 -22.36
C GLY A 185 24.09 -3.50 -21.77
N ASP A 186 24.37 -4.50 -22.63
CA ASP A 186 24.41 -5.93 -22.28
C ASP A 186 25.80 -6.57 -22.45
N ARG A 187 26.78 -5.76 -22.85
CA ARG A 187 28.18 -6.14 -23.06
C ARG A 187 29.13 -5.07 -22.51
N ILE A 188 29.13 -4.86 -21.20
CA ILE A 188 29.91 -3.81 -20.52
C ILE A 188 31.21 -4.41 -19.96
N PRO A 189 32.37 -4.24 -20.62
CA PRO A 189 33.60 -4.92 -20.21
C PRO A 189 34.30 -4.26 -19.00
N ASN A 190 34.05 -2.98 -18.76
CA ASN A 190 34.75 -2.13 -17.78
C ASN A 190 34.04 -2.02 -16.41
N TYR A 191 32.89 -2.66 -16.23
CA TYR A 191 32.21 -2.70 -14.93
C TYR A 191 32.94 -3.59 -13.92
N PRO A 192 32.78 -3.33 -12.60
CA PRO A 192 33.46 -4.10 -11.57
C PRO A 192 33.11 -5.60 -11.66
N SER A 193 34.15 -6.44 -11.68
CA SER A 193 34.03 -7.91 -11.75
C SER A 193 34.53 -8.59 -10.47
N GLY A 194 34.14 -9.85 -10.26
CA GLY A 194 34.37 -10.57 -9.02
C GLY A 194 33.71 -9.87 -7.84
N SER A 195 34.50 -9.61 -6.80
CA SER A 195 34.13 -8.84 -5.59
C SER A 195 34.87 -7.50 -5.53
N ARG A 196 35.19 -6.91 -6.68
CA ARG A 196 35.90 -5.63 -6.73
C ARG A 196 35.08 -4.50 -6.08
N PRO A 197 35.75 -3.55 -5.41
CA PRO A 197 35.10 -2.40 -4.79
C PRO A 197 34.27 -1.60 -5.80
N HIS A 198 33.14 -1.04 -5.35
CA HIS A 198 32.30 -0.19 -6.18
C HIS A 198 31.32 0.66 -5.37
N THR A 199 30.67 1.60 -6.05
CA THR A 199 29.53 2.35 -5.54
C THR A 199 28.46 2.50 -6.61
N THR A 200 27.20 2.32 -6.25
CA THR A 200 26.02 2.40 -7.12
C THR A 200 25.05 3.41 -6.51
N GLU A 201 24.66 4.43 -7.26
CA GLU A 201 23.92 5.59 -6.73
C GLU A 201 22.77 5.99 -7.66
N ALA A 202 21.72 6.56 -7.07
CA ALA A 202 20.62 7.21 -7.80
C ALA A 202 19.88 8.19 -6.89
N TRP A 203 19.29 9.22 -7.50
CA TRP A 203 18.13 9.89 -6.93
C TRP A 203 16.87 9.25 -7.49
N PHE A 204 15.87 9.00 -6.65
CA PHE A 204 14.56 8.55 -7.14
C PHE A 204 13.41 9.11 -6.30
N ARG A 205 12.23 9.21 -6.91
CA ARG A 205 10.96 9.53 -6.29
C ARG A 205 9.94 8.49 -6.69
N ALA A 206 9.70 7.52 -5.80
CA ALA A 206 8.84 6.38 -6.12
C ALA A 206 7.36 6.68 -5.85
N GLU A 207 6.50 6.27 -6.79
CA GLU A 207 5.04 6.36 -6.64
C GLU A 207 4.43 5.10 -6.03
N GLN A 208 5.15 3.98 -5.97
CA GLN A 208 4.70 2.78 -5.28
C GLN A 208 5.90 1.89 -4.91
N PRO A 209 5.79 1.07 -3.85
CA PRO A 209 6.83 0.11 -3.50
C PRO A 209 6.87 -1.07 -4.48
N ASN A 210 7.81 -1.98 -4.25
CA ASN A 210 8.06 -3.21 -5.00
C ASN A 210 8.55 -2.99 -6.45
N GLY A 211 9.36 -1.93 -6.65
CA GLY A 211 9.99 -1.59 -7.92
C GLY A 211 11.52 -1.73 -7.89
N THR A 212 12.12 -1.93 -9.06
CA THR A 212 13.60 -1.98 -9.23
C THR A 212 14.13 -0.67 -9.79
N VAL A 213 14.84 0.11 -8.97
CA VAL A 213 15.38 1.43 -9.38
C VAL A 213 16.48 1.26 -10.42
N LEU A 214 17.47 0.40 -10.16
CA LEU A 214 18.49 0.02 -11.15
C LEU A 214 19.10 -1.33 -10.83
N ALA A 215 19.68 -1.96 -11.85
CA ALA A 215 20.30 -3.27 -11.72
C ALA A 215 21.46 -3.44 -12.71
N TRP A 216 22.59 -3.96 -12.23
CA TRP A 216 23.74 -4.28 -13.09
C TRP A 216 24.47 -5.57 -12.69
N GLY A 217 25.19 -6.16 -13.65
CA GLY A 217 25.94 -7.42 -13.49
C GLY A 217 25.48 -8.54 -14.43
N ASN A 218 25.28 -9.75 -13.92
CA ASN A 218 24.88 -10.93 -14.68
C ASN A 218 23.82 -11.77 -13.96
N GLU A 219 22.95 -12.42 -14.72
CA GLU A 219 21.96 -13.36 -14.19
C GLU A 219 22.59 -14.69 -13.76
N GLN A 220 23.24 -14.67 -12.60
CA GLN A 220 23.81 -15.84 -11.92
C GLN A 220 23.96 -15.58 -10.42
N ALA A 221 24.05 -16.63 -9.61
CA ALA A 221 24.35 -16.51 -8.19
C ALA A 221 25.59 -15.64 -7.94
N ARG A 222 25.47 -14.68 -7.04
CA ARG A 222 26.47 -13.68 -6.64
C ARG A 222 26.89 -12.73 -7.76
N GLY A 223 26.19 -12.71 -8.89
CA GLY A 223 26.64 -12.06 -10.12
C GLY A 223 26.06 -10.68 -10.39
N LYS A 224 25.19 -10.13 -9.54
CA LYS A 224 24.48 -8.86 -9.82
C LYS A 224 24.31 -8.00 -8.58
N VAL A 225 24.08 -6.71 -8.82
CA VAL A 225 23.70 -5.69 -7.83
C VAL A 225 22.35 -5.12 -8.28
N VAL A 226 21.34 -5.19 -7.43
CA VAL A 226 19.99 -4.73 -7.72
C VAL A 226 19.53 -3.81 -6.60
N MET A 227 19.18 -2.56 -6.95
CA MET A 227 18.59 -1.60 -6.03
C MET A 227 17.07 -1.65 -6.14
N HIS A 228 16.42 -2.10 -5.07
CA HIS A 228 14.96 -2.15 -4.96
C HIS A 228 14.44 -1.06 -4.03
N TYR A 229 13.23 -0.59 -4.34
CA TYR A 229 12.36 0.11 -3.40
C TYR A 229 11.20 -0.84 -3.08
N GLN A 230 11.13 -1.34 -1.85
CA GLN A 230 10.24 -2.44 -1.43
C GLN A 230 9.22 -1.99 -0.39
N SER A 231 8.23 -2.84 -0.13
CA SER A 231 7.30 -2.68 0.99
C SER A 231 7.75 -3.50 2.21
N PRO A 232 7.58 -2.98 3.46
CA PRO A 232 7.16 -1.63 3.78
C PRO A 232 8.17 -0.63 3.22
N PRO A 233 7.81 0.63 2.92
CA PRO A 233 8.60 1.51 2.06
C PRO A 233 10.06 1.67 2.52
N HIS A 234 10.99 0.95 1.89
CA HIS A 234 12.42 1.00 2.21
C HIS A 234 13.27 0.60 1.00
N VAL A 235 14.57 0.91 1.05
CA VAL A 235 15.52 0.50 0.02
C VAL A 235 16.16 -0.83 0.39
N GLN A 236 16.23 -1.75 -0.55
CA GLN A 236 16.93 -3.02 -0.41
C GLN A 236 17.92 -3.21 -1.56
N MET A 237 19.18 -3.46 -1.22
CA MET A 237 20.19 -3.92 -2.17
C MET A 237 20.18 -5.45 -2.19
N ASP A 238 19.69 -6.04 -3.28
CA ASP A 238 19.82 -7.47 -3.53
C ASP A 238 21.03 -7.74 -4.42
N CYS A 239 22.05 -8.36 -3.83
CA CYS A 239 23.26 -8.83 -4.47
C CYS A 239 23.22 -10.37 -4.69
N TYR A 240 22.01 -10.93 -4.85
CA TYR A 240 21.66 -12.28 -5.26
C TYR A 240 22.55 -13.41 -4.74
N PHE A 241 22.16 -14.05 -3.63
CA PHE A 241 22.92 -15.12 -2.95
C PHE A 241 24.36 -14.74 -2.54
N SER A 242 24.64 -13.45 -2.36
CA SER A 242 25.94 -12.98 -1.86
C SER A 242 25.83 -12.30 -0.50
N GLY A 243 26.98 -12.18 0.17
CA GLY A 243 27.17 -11.35 1.35
C GLY A 243 27.07 -9.85 1.09
N GLY A 244 26.80 -9.42 -0.15
CA GLY A 244 26.59 -8.03 -0.53
C GLY A 244 25.18 -7.49 -0.22
N ASN A 245 24.22 -8.35 0.12
CA ASN A 245 22.85 -7.93 0.42
C ASN A 245 22.81 -7.00 1.63
N VAL A 246 22.11 -5.86 1.51
CA VAL A 246 21.91 -4.91 2.61
C VAL A 246 20.54 -4.25 2.48
N ALA A 247 19.79 -4.18 3.58
CA ALA A 247 18.49 -3.52 3.63
C ALA A 247 18.58 -2.25 4.47
N GLY A 248 17.83 -1.23 4.03
CA GLY A 248 17.63 0.00 4.77
C GLY A 248 16.75 -0.21 5.99
N LYS A 249 16.90 0.68 6.98
CA LYS A 249 16.12 0.68 8.22
C LYS A 249 15.05 1.76 8.23
N SER A 250 15.28 2.84 7.50
CA SER A 250 14.37 3.97 7.43
C SER A 250 13.14 3.62 6.60
N THR A 251 11.95 3.95 7.13
CA THR A 251 10.73 4.01 6.32
C THR A 251 10.74 5.27 5.49
N LEU A 252 10.53 5.13 4.19
CA LEU A 252 10.56 6.23 3.23
C LEU A 252 9.14 6.67 2.89
N THR A 253 8.94 7.98 2.77
CA THR A 253 7.66 8.53 2.31
C THR A 253 7.53 8.34 0.80
N LYS A 254 6.42 7.77 0.36
CA LYS A 254 6.06 7.71 -1.06
C LYS A 254 5.96 9.12 -1.65
N GLY A 255 6.46 9.31 -2.87
CA GLY A 255 6.37 10.58 -3.59
C GLY A 255 7.40 11.64 -3.17
N GLU A 256 8.36 11.31 -2.29
CA GLU A 256 9.48 12.18 -1.96
C GLU A 256 10.76 11.74 -2.71
N TRP A 257 11.62 12.70 -3.05
CA TRP A 257 12.94 12.41 -3.60
C TRP A 257 13.87 11.86 -2.54
N VAL A 258 14.56 10.77 -2.87
CA VAL A 258 15.51 10.08 -2.01
C VAL A 258 16.83 9.90 -2.75
N HIS A 259 17.93 10.28 -2.12
CA HIS A 259 19.27 9.95 -2.58
C HIS A 259 19.71 8.63 -1.98
N VAL A 260 20.15 7.69 -2.80
CA VAL A 260 20.68 6.41 -2.35
C VAL A 260 22.08 6.18 -2.89
N ALA A 261 22.98 5.77 -2.01
CA ALA A 261 24.28 5.25 -2.39
C ALA A 261 24.51 3.88 -1.74
N HIS A 262 24.78 2.87 -2.55
CA HIS A 262 25.25 1.57 -2.12
C HIS A 262 26.76 1.47 -2.35
N THR A 263 27.51 1.24 -1.29
CA THR A 263 28.97 1.02 -1.37
C THR A 263 29.28 -0.44 -1.03
N TYR A 264 30.17 -1.05 -1.79
CA TYR A 264 30.57 -2.44 -1.56
C TYR A 264 32.08 -2.59 -1.67
N GLU A 265 32.65 -3.28 -0.70
CA GLU A 265 33.92 -3.98 -0.81
C GLU A 265 33.78 -5.39 -0.22
N LYS A 266 34.71 -6.29 -0.53
CA LYS A 266 34.64 -7.68 -0.05
C LYS A 266 34.59 -7.71 1.49
N GLY A 267 33.44 -8.08 2.05
CA GLY A 267 33.25 -8.17 3.49
C GLY A 267 32.43 -7.03 4.09
N ASP A 268 32.16 -5.96 3.35
CA ASP A 268 31.48 -4.76 3.84
C ASP A 268 30.56 -4.18 2.76
N SER A 269 29.25 -4.24 3.01
CA SER A 269 28.21 -3.67 2.17
C SER A 269 27.44 -2.63 2.99
N ARG A 270 27.34 -1.41 2.47
CA ARG A 270 26.70 -0.30 3.17
C ARG A 270 25.71 0.41 2.26
N LEU A 271 24.60 0.80 2.86
CA LEU A 271 23.54 1.55 2.23
C LEU A 271 23.40 2.89 2.92
N TYR A 272 23.48 3.96 2.14
CA TYR A 272 23.27 5.33 2.59
C TYR A 272 22.00 5.88 1.97
N VAL A 273 21.19 6.54 2.79
CA VAL A 273 19.96 7.22 2.38
C VAL A 273 20.09 8.69 2.78
N ASN A 274 19.90 9.60 1.83
CA ASN A 274 19.99 11.04 2.05
C ASN A 274 21.30 11.46 2.74
N GLY A 275 22.42 10.86 2.32
CA GLY A 275 23.75 11.18 2.86
C GLY A 275 24.08 10.52 4.20
N VAL A 276 23.17 9.74 4.80
CA VAL A 276 23.33 9.12 6.12
C VAL A 276 23.35 7.60 5.98
N LEU A 277 24.20 6.93 6.76
CA LEU A 277 24.27 5.47 6.80
C LEU A 277 22.96 4.88 7.35
N ASP A 278 22.29 4.05 6.57
CA ASP A 278 20.97 3.48 6.89
C ASP A 278 21.03 1.95 7.11
N GLY A 279 21.87 1.25 6.34
CA GLY A 279 22.03 -0.20 6.42
C GLY A 279 23.48 -0.64 6.33
N VAL A 280 23.84 -1.72 7.04
CA VAL A 280 25.18 -2.34 6.99
C VAL A 280 25.06 -3.85 7.04
N THR A 281 25.80 -4.52 6.16
CA THR A 281 26.05 -5.96 6.23
C THR A 281 27.56 -6.20 6.21
N LYS A 282 28.10 -6.85 7.25
CA LYS A 282 29.52 -7.21 7.35
C LYS A 282 29.69 -8.72 7.34
N THR A 283 30.04 -9.29 6.19
CA THR A 283 30.35 -10.72 6.06
C THR A 283 31.25 -11.00 4.86
N ALA A 284 32.35 -11.72 5.10
CA ALA A 284 33.27 -12.15 4.03
C ALA A 284 32.78 -13.41 3.29
N SER A 285 31.74 -14.08 3.79
CA SER A 285 31.17 -15.28 3.21
C SER A 285 30.36 -14.96 1.95
N ALA A 286 30.43 -15.85 0.94
CA ALA A 286 29.73 -15.70 -0.33
C ALA A 286 29.88 -14.30 -0.97
N PRO A 287 31.10 -13.79 -1.21
CA PRO A 287 31.29 -12.45 -1.77
C PRO A 287 30.71 -12.35 -3.18
N LEU A 288 30.49 -11.13 -3.69
CA LEU A 288 30.10 -10.95 -5.09
C LEU A 288 31.09 -11.66 -6.04
N ASP A 289 30.58 -12.15 -7.16
CA ASP A 289 31.29 -12.87 -8.22
C ASP A 289 30.72 -12.46 -9.59
N ILE A 290 30.78 -11.15 -9.85
CA ILE A 290 30.27 -10.55 -11.09
C ILE A 290 31.21 -10.93 -12.25
N ARG A 291 30.66 -11.41 -13.36
CA ARG A 291 31.44 -11.74 -14.57
C ARG A 291 31.54 -10.54 -15.50
N THR A 292 32.59 -10.53 -16.31
CA THR A 292 32.71 -9.63 -17.46
C THR A 292 32.37 -10.40 -18.75
N PRO A 293 31.65 -9.80 -19.71
CA PRO A 293 31.04 -8.47 -19.63
C PRO A 293 29.81 -8.43 -18.70
N ALA A 294 29.62 -7.30 -18.02
CA ALA A 294 28.43 -7.00 -17.23
C ALA A 294 27.32 -6.38 -18.10
N ARG A 295 26.20 -6.05 -17.46
CA ARG A 295 25.00 -5.50 -18.10
C ARG A 295 24.33 -4.47 -17.18
N LEU A 296 23.51 -3.56 -17.71
CA LEU A 296 22.81 -2.53 -16.94
C LEU A 296 21.39 -2.26 -17.46
N TRP A 297 20.44 -2.18 -16.53
CA TRP A 297 19.09 -1.65 -16.72
C TRP A 297 18.74 -0.66 -15.62
N ILE A 298 17.98 0.38 -15.97
CA ILE A 298 17.45 1.38 -15.05
C ILE A 298 15.91 1.31 -15.13
N GLY A 299 15.27 1.30 -13.97
CA GLY A 299 13.84 1.04 -13.80
C GLY A 299 13.43 -0.43 -13.86
N GLY A 300 14.39 -1.37 -13.97
CA GLY A 300 14.11 -2.79 -14.20
C GLY A 300 15.34 -3.68 -14.27
N TRP A 301 15.13 -4.92 -14.70
CA TRP A 301 16.18 -5.91 -14.96
C TRP A 301 15.80 -6.83 -16.13
N TYR A 302 16.68 -7.01 -17.11
CA TYR A 302 16.44 -7.82 -18.33
C TYR A 302 15.07 -7.50 -18.99
N ASP A 303 14.87 -6.21 -19.30
CA ASP A 303 13.64 -5.67 -19.93
C ASP A 303 12.33 -5.88 -19.15
N ASN A 304 12.40 -6.41 -17.93
CA ASN A 304 11.31 -6.39 -16.97
C ASN A 304 11.39 -5.14 -16.10
N TYR A 305 10.75 -4.06 -16.57
CA TYR A 305 10.73 -2.77 -15.88
C TYR A 305 9.59 -2.70 -14.88
N THR A 306 9.93 -2.60 -13.59
CA THR A 306 8.98 -2.67 -12.47
C THR A 306 8.88 -1.36 -11.68
N PHE A 307 9.80 -0.42 -11.90
CA PHE A 307 9.76 0.86 -11.20
C PHE A 307 8.65 1.77 -11.75
N VAL A 308 7.96 2.45 -10.83
CA VAL A 308 6.98 3.49 -11.15
C VAL A 308 7.30 4.75 -10.33
N GLY A 309 7.55 5.84 -11.02
CA GLY A 309 8.01 7.11 -10.44
C GLY A 309 9.18 7.71 -11.22
N ASP A 310 9.92 8.62 -10.60
CA ASP A 310 10.98 9.38 -11.26
C ASP A 310 12.37 8.92 -10.82
N ILE A 311 13.34 8.88 -11.74
CA ILE A 311 14.76 8.59 -11.46
C ILE A 311 15.61 9.70 -12.07
N ASP A 312 16.64 10.09 -11.33
CA ASP A 312 17.65 11.07 -11.72
C ASP A 312 19.04 10.63 -11.24
N GLU A 313 20.09 11.19 -11.85
CA GLU A 313 21.48 11.09 -11.36
C GLU A 313 21.97 9.66 -11.08
N VAL A 314 21.78 8.74 -12.03
CA VAL A 314 22.24 7.34 -11.87
C VAL A 314 23.73 7.24 -12.10
N ARG A 315 24.46 6.61 -11.16
CA ARG A 315 25.93 6.54 -11.19
C ARG A 315 26.44 5.15 -10.82
N VAL A 316 27.48 4.70 -11.54
CA VAL A 316 28.26 3.50 -11.20
C VAL A 316 29.73 3.89 -11.11
N SER A 317 30.37 3.59 -9.97
CA SER A 317 31.78 3.88 -9.70
C SER A 317 32.57 2.61 -9.35
N LYS A 318 33.86 2.54 -9.72
CA LYS A 318 34.78 1.43 -9.42
C LYS A 318 35.48 1.51 -8.06
N VAL A 319 35.06 2.44 -7.21
CA VAL A 319 35.64 2.72 -5.89
C VAL A 319 34.54 2.70 -4.84
N VAL A 320 34.90 2.44 -3.59
CA VAL A 320 34.01 2.68 -2.43
C VAL A 320 34.05 4.16 -2.10
N ARG A 321 32.93 4.87 -2.30
CA ARG A 321 32.79 6.26 -1.85
C ARG A 321 32.74 6.28 -0.31
N SER A 322 33.47 7.21 0.30
CA SER A 322 33.46 7.36 1.76
C SER A 322 32.13 7.96 2.24
N ALA A 323 31.86 7.86 3.55
CA ALA A 323 30.66 8.47 4.13
C ALA A 323 30.63 9.99 3.90
N GLU A 324 31.79 10.64 3.94
CA GLU A 324 31.97 12.07 3.70
C GLU A 324 31.73 12.44 2.24
N TRP A 325 32.16 11.60 1.29
CA TRP A 325 31.83 11.77 -0.14
C TRP A 325 30.32 11.71 -0.37
N VAL A 326 29.66 10.69 0.16
CA VAL A 326 28.21 10.47 0.00
C VAL A 326 27.42 11.59 0.68
N LYS A 327 27.86 12.05 1.86
CA LYS A 327 27.29 13.24 2.52
C LYS A 327 27.44 14.49 1.64
N LEU A 328 28.63 14.74 1.08
CA LEU A 328 28.84 15.90 0.20
C LEU A 328 27.96 15.85 -1.05
N GLN A 329 27.82 14.69 -1.69
CA GLN A 329 26.90 14.54 -2.84
C GLN A 329 25.49 14.97 -2.45
N TYR A 330 24.95 14.44 -1.34
CA TYR A 330 23.62 14.82 -0.88
C TYR A 330 23.51 16.32 -0.56
N GLU A 331 24.45 16.86 0.22
CA GLU A 331 24.46 18.27 0.62
C GLU A 331 24.65 19.25 -0.54
N ASN A 332 25.27 18.80 -1.64
CA ASN A 332 25.50 19.61 -2.84
C ASN A 332 24.36 19.49 -3.85
N GLN A 333 23.77 18.31 -3.99
CA GLN A 333 22.79 18.00 -5.03
C GLN A 333 21.36 18.34 -4.63
N LYS A 334 21.00 18.28 -3.34
CA LYS A 334 19.63 18.63 -2.88
C LYS A 334 19.29 20.10 -3.22
N PRO A 335 17.99 20.49 -3.33
CA PRO A 335 17.63 21.83 -3.79
C PRO A 335 18.07 22.94 -2.83
N LEU A 336 18.02 22.66 -1.52
CA LEU A 336 18.49 23.53 -0.45
C LEU A 336 19.95 23.22 -0.08
N GLN A 337 20.82 23.16 -1.08
CA GLN A 337 22.22 22.78 -0.92
C GLN A 337 23.00 23.72 0.00
N THR A 338 23.96 23.17 0.73
CA THR A 338 24.73 23.89 1.76
C THR A 338 26.20 24.08 1.37
N LEU A 339 26.69 23.36 0.36
CA LEU A 339 28.11 23.27 0.03
C LEU A 339 28.67 24.46 -0.76
N VAL A 340 27.95 25.00 -1.73
CA VAL A 340 28.45 26.05 -2.64
C VAL A 340 27.72 27.36 -2.40
N GLY A 341 28.44 28.48 -2.42
CA GLY A 341 27.87 29.83 -2.33
C GLY A 341 27.46 30.45 -3.66
N PRO A 342 26.84 31.64 -3.65
CA PRO A 342 26.63 32.42 -4.87
C PRO A 342 27.99 32.92 -5.41
N VAL A 343 27.99 33.43 -6.64
CA VAL A 343 29.10 34.28 -7.12
C VAL A 343 29.09 35.56 -6.27
N VAL A 344 30.17 35.79 -5.53
CA VAL A 344 30.27 36.88 -4.56
C VAL A 344 30.17 38.23 -5.27
N SER A 345 29.16 39.02 -4.91
CA SER A 345 29.03 40.40 -5.35
C SER A 345 29.95 41.33 -4.56
N ALA A 346 30.46 42.37 -5.22
CA ALA A 346 31.29 43.37 -4.55
C ALA A 346 30.47 44.20 -3.54
N GLY A 347 31.16 44.77 -2.55
CA GLY A 347 30.57 45.59 -1.48
C GLY A 347 30.54 44.88 -0.13
N ASN A 348 30.02 45.57 0.89
CA ASN A 348 29.93 45.09 2.28
C ASN A 348 28.53 45.26 2.90
N GLU A 349 27.53 45.61 2.07
CA GLU A 349 26.16 45.84 2.50
C GLU A 349 25.53 44.56 3.06
N PHE A 350 24.83 44.68 4.20
CA PHE A 350 24.02 43.61 4.76
C PHE A 350 22.69 44.19 5.27
N ALA A 351 21.61 43.96 4.53
CA ALA A 351 20.29 44.50 4.85
C ALA A 351 19.17 43.59 4.33
N VAL A 352 18.00 43.68 4.98
CA VAL A 352 16.72 43.14 4.51
C VAL A 352 15.78 44.30 4.19
N SER A 353 14.83 44.12 3.27
CA SER A 353 13.96 45.20 2.80
C SER A 353 12.97 45.74 3.83
N ARG A 354 12.70 44.98 4.89
CA ARG A 354 11.84 45.34 6.02
C ARG A 354 12.14 44.46 7.22
N GLU A 355 11.90 44.96 8.42
CA GLU A 355 12.11 44.22 9.69
C GLU A 355 10.81 43.60 10.23
N ASN A 356 9.67 44.00 9.66
CA ASN A 356 8.38 43.40 9.95
C ASN A 356 7.49 43.38 8.71
N VAL A 357 6.59 42.39 8.63
CA VAL A 357 5.57 42.30 7.59
C VAL A 357 4.32 41.62 8.13
N THR A 358 3.16 42.10 7.73
CA THR A 358 1.89 41.40 7.94
C THR A 358 1.44 40.79 6.63
N VAL A 359 1.14 39.49 6.64
CA VAL A 359 0.71 38.74 5.46
C VAL A 359 -0.63 38.10 5.79
N SER A 360 -1.65 38.34 4.97
CA SER A 360 -2.90 37.60 5.09
C SER A 360 -2.66 36.13 4.74
N GLU A 361 -3.32 35.24 5.45
CA GLU A 361 -3.39 33.82 5.15
C GLU A 361 -3.64 33.55 3.65
N GLY A 362 -3.00 32.52 3.11
CA GLY A 362 -3.07 32.14 1.70
C GLY A 362 -2.37 33.10 0.73
N ARG A 363 -1.80 34.22 1.21
CA ARG A 363 -1.00 35.16 0.41
C ARG A 363 0.49 34.96 0.66
N SER A 364 1.29 35.62 -0.18
CA SER A 364 2.74 35.66 -0.02
C SER A 364 3.25 37.09 0.12
N ALA A 365 4.36 37.27 0.81
CA ALA A 365 5.09 38.53 0.85
C ALA A 365 6.53 38.34 0.38
N ARG A 366 6.94 39.15 -0.59
CA ARG A 366 8.30 39.15 -1.10
C ARG A 366 9.22 39.89 -0.14
N LEU A 367 10.18 39.17 0.42
CA LEU A 367 11.29 39.70 1.19
C LEU A 367 12.51 39.75 0.28
N THR A 368 13.28 40.84 0.37
CA THR A 368 14.51 41.00 -0.41
C THR A 368 15.65 41.40 0.50
N ALA A 369 16.87 41.05 0.11
CA ALA A 369 18.07 41.31 0.89
C ALA A 369 19.22 41.82 0.01
N ARG A 370 20.17 42.49 0.66
CA ARG A 370 21.47 42.88 0.12
C ARG A 370 22.54 42.23 0.99
N ALA A 371 23.53 41.60 0.37
CA ALA A 371 24.57 40.83 1.07
C ALA A 371 25.88 40.86 0.27
N GLY A 372 26.37 42.06 -0.07
CA GLY A 372 27.65 42.22 -0.79
C GLY A 372 28.79 41.62 0.03
N GLY A 373 29.66 40.83 -0.61
CA GLY A 373 30.77 40.12 0.04
C GLY A 373 30.42 38.79 0.71
N ALA A 374 29.16 38.38 0.73
CA ALA A 374 28.74 37.13 1.36
C ALA A 374 29.13 35.90 0.53
N GLN A 375 29.66 34.89 1.21
CA GLN A 375 30.09 33.61 0.65
C GLN A 375 28.98 32.55 0.64
N LYS A 376 27.89 32.75 1.40
CA LYS A 376 26.70 31.87 1.41
C LYS A 376 25.50 32.58 1.98
N LEU A 377 24.33 32.31 1.43
CA LEU A 377 23.08 32.93 1.89
C LEU A 377 22.07 31.86 2.29
N TYR A 378 21.34 32.15 3.37
CA TYR A 378 20.25 31.34 3.86
C TYR A 378 19.05 32.22 4.21
N TRP A 379 17.88 31.78 3.79
CA TRP A 379 16.61 32.18 4.39
C TRP A 379 16.17 31.04 5.29
N LEU A 380 16.03 31.33 6.58
CA LEU A 380 15.51 30.40 7.57
C LEU A 380 14.15 30.90 8.03
N GLU A 381 13.18 30.01 8.08
CA GLU A 381 11.85 30.29 8.58
C GLU A 381 11.63 29.53 9.89
N THR A 382 11.24 30.26 10.94
CA THR A 382 10.80 29.69 12.20
C THR A 382 9.29 29.84 12.34
N ARG A 383 8.58 28.71 12.41
CA ARG A 383 7.14 28.60 12.74
C ARG A 383 6.95 27.50 13.78
N ASP A 384 6.01 27.70 14.71
CA ASP A 384 5.67 26.73 15.76
C ASP A 384 6.89 26.16 16.53
N GLY A 385 7.91 26.99 16.75
CA GLY A 385 9.14 26.60 17.43
C GLY A 385 10.11 25.75 16.60
N ARG A 386 9.81 25.48 15.32
CA ARG A 386 10.68 24.76 14.39
C ARG A 386 11.28 25.72 13.37
N GLU A 387 12.60 25.71 13.27
CA GLU A 387 13.35 26.43 12.23
C GLU A 387 13.62 25.50 11.05
N SER A 388 13.48 26.03 9.83
CA SER A 388 13.78 25.32 8.59
C SER A 388 14.47 26.24 7.59
N VAL A 389 15.39 25.71 6.79
CA VAL A 389 15.93 26.44 5.63
C VAL A 389 14.87 26.42 4.54
N VAL A 390 14.52 27.59 4.00
CA VAL A 390 13.46 27.74 2.98
C VAL A 390 13.99 28.24 1.63
N ALA A 391 15.16 28.88 1.63
CA ALA A 391 15.91 29.19 0.41
C ALA A 391 17.40 29.32 0.71
N VAL A 392 18.24 28.98 -0.26
CA VAL A 392 19.69 29.17 -0.22
C VAL A 392 20.12 29.99 -1.44
N ASP A 393 21.12 30.84 -1.27
CA ASP A 393 21.74 31.60 -2.37
C ASP A 393 20.74 32.41 -3.20
N ARG A 394 19.74 32.97 -2.51
CA ARG A 394 18.74 33.89 -3.09
C ARG A 394 18.80 35.23 -2.37
N LEU A 395 18.68 36.31 -3.14
CA LEU A 395 18.51 37.67 -2.60
C LEU A 395 17.04 38.05 -2.43
N ALA A 396 16.12 37.19 -2.86
CA ALA A 396 14.70 37.33 -2.59
C ALA A 396 14.10 36.00 -2.11
N TYR A 397 13.15 36.09 -1.20
CA TYR A 397 12.35 34.97 -0.73
C TYR A 397 10.89 35.39 -0.66
N ASP A 398 10.02 34.62 -1.30
CA ASP A 398 8.58 34.80 -1.21
C ASP A 398 8.06 33.98 -0.04
N PHE A 399 7.89 34.64 1.12
CA PHE A 399 7.28 34.00 2.28
C PHE A 399 5.81 33.72 1.97
N ALA A 400 5.43 32.45 1.93
CA ALA A 400 4.05 32.02 1.73
C ALA A 400 3.38 31.82 3.10
N ALA A 401 2.36 32.61 3.43
CA ALA A 401 1.65 32.50 4.70
C ALA A 401 1.05 31.10 4.91
N GLY A 402 0.63 30.43 3.83
CA GLY A 402 -0.11 29.18 3.93
C GLY A 402 -1.45 29.36 4.64
N ARG A 403 -2.06 28.26 5.07
CA ARG A 403 -3.26 28.27 5.92
C ARG A 403 -2.85 28.24 7.38
N VAL A 404 -3.54 29.00 8.24
CA VAL A 404 -3.25 29.12 9.68
C VAL A 404 -4.54 29.13 10.49
N VAL A 405 -4.46 28.72 11.76
CA VAL A 405 -5.57 28.85 12.72
C VAL A 405 -5.18 29.88 13.76
N GLY A 406 -5.98 30.94 13.88
CA GLY A 406 -5.63 32.16 14.59
C GLY A 406 -4.55 32.97 13.89
N ASP A 407 -4.41 34.24 14.27
CA ASP A 407 -3.23 35.01 13.91
C ASP A 407 -1.98 34.32 14.45
N GLN A 408 -1.03 34.03 13.57
CA GLN A 408 0.23 33.38 13.91
C GLN A 408 1.40 34.32 13.71
N ARG A 409 2.51 33.99 14.37
CA ARG A 409 3.79 34.67 14.18
C ARG A 409 4.78 33.69 13.59
N ALA A 410 5.49 34.16 12.57
CA ALA A 410 6.68 33.51 12.05
C ALA A 410 7.85 34.47 12.14
N THR A 411 9.06 33.93 12.18
CA THR A 411 10.28 34.72 12.03
C THR A 411 11.02 34.24 10.80
N VAL A 412 11.30 35.15 9.87
CA VAL A 412 12.16 34.86 8.73
C VAL A 412 13.53 35.47 9.02
N ARG A 413 14.54 34.64 9.20
CA ARG A 413 15.93 35.07 9.38
C ARG A 413 16.67 34.98 8.05
N PHE A 414 17.18 36.12 7.58
CA PHE A 414 18.18 36.14 6.52
C PHE A 414 19.57 36.05 7.16
N ARG A 415 20.31 34.99 6.83
CA ARG A 415 21.66 34.71 7.34
C ARG A 415 22.65 34.70 6.18
N ALA A 416 23.73 35.46 6.31
CA ALA A 416 24.82 35.49 5.34
C ALA A 416 26.15 35.14 6.01
N VAL A 417 26.91 34.24 5.38
CA VAL A 417 28.24 33.83 5.83
C VAL A 417 29.29 34.67 5.12
N TYR A 418 30.21 35.25 5.88
CA TYR A 418 31.31 36.09 5.42
C TYR A 418 32.66 35.49 5.84
N PRO A 419 33.78 35.95 5.27
CA PRO A 419 35.11 35.52 5.69
C PRO A 419 35.35 35.71 7.20
N ASP A 420 34.85 36.79 7.77
CA ASP A 420 35.07 37.24 9.15
C ASP A 420 33.97 36.79 10.14
N GLY A 421 32.90 36.16 9.68
CA GLY A 421 31.85 35.66 10.55
C GLY A 421 30.49 35.49 9.86
N VAL A 422 29.43 35.31 10.65
CA VAL A 422 28.06 35.19 10.16
C VAL A 422 27.27 36.43 10.57
N LYS A 423 26.55 37.02 9.61
CA LYS A 423 25.60 38.11 9.89
C LYS A 423 24.18 37.60 9.71
N SER A 424 23.26 38.06 10.55
CA SER A 424 21.84 37.70 10.47
C SER A 424 20.95 38.91 10.73
N LYS A 425 19.84 39.00 10.00
CA LYS A 425 18.74 39.92 10.29
C LYS A 425 17.43 39.14 10.30
N GLU A 426 16.57 39.47 11.24
CA GLU A 426 15.26 38.86 11.38
C GLU A 426 14.17 39.78 10.85
N VAL A 427 13.18 39.17 10.21
CA VAL A 427 11.94 39.80 9.78
C VAL A 427 10.83 39.16 10.59
N ALA A 428 10.19 39.94 11.45
CA ALA A 428 9.02 39.49 12.18
C ALA A 428 7.82 39.42 11.23
N VAL A 429 7.23 38.24 11.07
CA VAL A 429 6.07 38.05 10.21
C VAL A 429 4.84 37.80 11.05
N THR A 430 3.84 38.66 10.90
CA THR A 430 2.49 38.41 11.42
C THR A 430 1.64 37.81 10.31
N ILE A 431 1.22 36.57 10.47
CA ILE A 431 0.25 35.93 9.58
C ILE A 431 -1.13 36.23 10.14
N ARG A 432 -1.97 36.93 9.38
CA ARG A 432 -3.35 37.17 9.79
C ARG A 432 -4.27 36.09 9.24
N GLU A 433 -4.96 35.38 10.11
CA GLU A 433 -6.05 34.50 9.68
C GLU A 433 -7.11 35.37 9.02
N SER A 434 -7.49 35.01 7.79
CA SER A 434 -8.50 35.76 7.04
C SER A 434 -9.52 34.83 6.40
N ILE A 435 -9.21 33.53 6.34
CA ILE A 435 -10.09 32.49 5.85
C ILE A 435 -10.57 31.70 7.06
N PRO A 436 -11.81 31.89 7.51
CA PRO A 436 -12.30 31.16 8.67
C PRO A 436 -12.35 29.65 8.38
N GLU A 437 -11.91 28.83 9.33
CA GLU A 437 -12.09 27.38 9.24
C GLU A 437 -13.57 26.99 9.24
N PRO A 438 -13.95 25.82 8.70
CA PRO A 438 -15.34 25.39 8.69
C PRO A 438 -15.91 25.30 10.11
N VAL A 439 -16.94 26.11 10.40
CA VAL A 439 -17.70 26.04 11.66
C VAL A 439 -19.02 25.38 11.36
N PHE A 440 -19.21 24.18 11.91
CA PHE A 440 -20.41 23.40 11.66
C PHE A 440 -20.81 22.52 12.85
N THR A 441 -22.10 22.18 12.84
CA THR A 441 -22.68 21.09 13.62
C THR A 441 -22.90 19.88 12.71
N LEU A 442 -22.84 18.67 13.27
CA LEU A 442 -23.18 17.46 12.53
C LEU A 442 -24.62 17.08 12.85
N ARG A 443 -25.54 17.30 11.91
CA ARG A 443 -26.91 16.83 12.05
C ARG A 443 -26.94 15.32 11.90
N ALA A 444 -27.39 14.63 12.95
CA ALA A 444 -27.50 13.19 13.02
C ALA A 444 -28.84 12.79 13.66
N PRO A 445 -29.40 11.62 13.33
CA PRO A 445 -30.57 11.10 14.02
C PRO A 445 -30.22 10.73 15.48
N PRO A 446 -31.15 10.88 16.44
CA PRO A 446 -30.89 10.53 17.85
C PRO A 446 -30.77 9.01 18.07
N ALA A 447 -31.46 8.23 17.24
CA ALA A 447 -31.44 6.77 17.23
C ALA A 447 -31.70 6.28 15.80
N TRP A 448 -31.35 5.03 15.52
CA TRP A 448 -31.55 4.42 14.22
C TRP A 448 -31.98 2.96 14.34
N ASP A 449 -32.99 2.56 13.56
CA ASP A 449 -33.47 1.17 13.47
C ASP A 449 -32.56 0.26 12.62
N GLY A 450 -31.49 0.81 12.04
CA GLY A 450 -30.56 0.08 11.20
C GLY A 450 -31.11 -0.31 9.81
N ARG A 451 -32.29 0.15 9.39
CA ARG A 451 -32.96 -0.23 8.13
C ARG A 451 -33.51 0.96 7.35
N THR A 452 -34.12 1.93 8.02
CA THR A 452 -34.60 3.16 7.40
C THR A 452 -33.39 4.01 7.02
N ALA A 453 -33.31 4.51 5.78
CA ALA A 453 -32.17 5.33 5.37
C ALA A 453 -32.06 6.59 6.23
N VAL A 454 -30.87 6.83 6.80
CA VAL A 454 -30.56 8.02 7.61
C VAL A 454 -29.41 8.80 6.99
N GLN A 455 -29.37 10.10 7.27
CA GLN A 455 -28.38 11.01 6.71
C GLN A 455 -27.63 11.75 7.82
N PHE A 456 -26.34 11.94 7.61
CA PHE A 456 -25.46 12.76 8.43
C PHE A 456 -25.02 13.94 7.59
N ILE A 457 -25.39 15.14 8.02
CA ILE A 457 -25.25 16.36 7.22
C ILE A 457 -24.49 17.40 8.04
N PRO A 458 -23.30 17.82 7.59
CA PRO A 458 -22.62 18.98 8.15
C PRO A 458 -23.44 20.25 7.88
N GLU A 459 -23.79 21.01 8.92
CA GLU A 459 -24.51 22.27 8.84
C GLU A 459 -23.58 23.42 9.16
N PHE A 460 -23.12 24.13 8.12
CA PHE A 460 -22.13 25.19 8.23
C PHE A 460 -22.79 26.52 8.59
N SER A 461 -22.35 27.15 9.67
CA SER A 461 -22.81 28.49 10.06
C SER A 461 -22.05 29.63 9.35
N ASN A 462 -20.88 29.35 8.77
CA ASN A 462 -19.99 30.34 8.18
C ASN A 462 -19.65 30.10 6.69
N LEU A 463 -20.43 29.27 5.98
CA LEU A 463 -20.14 28.89 4.59
C LEU A 463 -20.07 30.08 3.62
N ASP A 464 -20.99 31.04 3.73
CA ASP A 464 -20.98 32.21 2.85
C ASP A 464 -19.76 33.10 3.11
N GLY A 465 -19.33 33.21 4.37
CA GLY A 465 -18.08 33.89 4.73
C GLY A 465 -16.85 33.20 4.14
N MET A 466 -16.80 31.87 4.14
CA MET A 466 -15.73 31.11 3.48
C MET A 466 -15.75 31.32 1.96
N ARG A 467 -16.93 31.30 1.32
CA ARG A 467 -17.09 31.54 -0.13
C ARG A 467 -16.62 32.93 -0.55
N SER A 468 -16.97 33.97 0.20
CA SER A 468 -16.51 35.34 -0.06
C SER A 468 -14.99 35.50 0.02
N ASN A 469 -14.31 34.63 0.76
CA ASN A 469 -12.85 34.58 0.87
C ASN A 469 -12.19 33.55 -0.07
N GLY A 470 -12.94 32.98 -1.02
CA GLY A 470 -12.41 32.03 -2.02
C GLY A 470 -12.17 30.61 -1.49
N ALA A 471 -12.68 30.27 -0.31
CA ALA A 471 -12.49 28.97 0.36
C ALA A 471 -13.80 28.18 0.51
N GLY A 472 -14.70 28.29 -0.48
CA GLY A 472 -16.00 27.63 -0.48
C GLY A 472 -15.98 26.13 -0.82
N GLN A 473 -14.85 25.63 -1.36
CA GLN A 473 -14.67 24.21 -1.63
C GLN A 473 -14.26 23.49 -0.34
N LEU A 474 -15.01 22.46 0.03
CA LEU A 474 -14.79 21.69 1.25
C LEU A 474 -14.38 20.27 0.92
N ASN A 475 -13.36 19.78 1.62
CA ASN A 475 -12.98 18.37 1.63
C ASN A 475 -13.62 17.72 2.85
N MET A 476 -14.25 16.55 2.67
CA MET A 476 -14.92 15.83 3.74
C MET A 476 -14.41 14.39 3.81
N VAL A 477 -13.86 14.02 4.97
CA VAL A 477 -13.43 12.64 5.25
C VAL A 477 -14.31 12.05 6.34
N TRP A 478 -15.04 10.99 5.98
CA TRP A 478 -15.98 10.31 6.86
C TRP A 478 -15.37 9.07 7.51
N GLY A 479 -15.54 8.93 8.83
CA GLY A 479 -15.18 7.75 9.61
C GLY A 479 -16.39 7.18 10.33
N ILE A 480 -16.50 5.84 10.38
CA ILE A 480 -17.55 5.12 11.11
C ILE A 480 -16.88 4.08 12.00
N SER A 481 -17.26 4.03 13.27
CA SER A 481 -16.73 3.06 14.23
C SER A 481 -17.85 2.42 15.05
N GLY A 482 -17.54 1.27 15.65
CA GLY A 482 -18.47 0.46 16.45
C GLY A 482 -19.30 -0.53 15.63
N ILE A 483 -19.88 -0.11 14.50
CA ILE A 483 -20.84 -0.93 13.75
C ILE A 483 -20.54 -0.94 12.25
N ALA A 484 -20.63 -2.13 11.63
CA ALA A 484 -20.55 -2.27 10.18
C ALA A 484 -21.85 -1.79 9.51
N VAL A 485 -21.73 -1.02 8.43
CA VAL A 485 -22.87 -0.38 7.75
C VAL A 485 -22.76 -0.43 6.24
N ILE A 486 -23.89 -0.34 5.55
CA ILE A 486 -23.94 0.06 4.14
C ILE A 486 -23.96 1.59 4.11
N LYS A 487 -22.94 2.17 3.48
CA LYS A 487 -22.73 3.62 3.37
C LYS A 487 -22.72 4.08 1.92
N ASP A 488 -23.22 5.29 1.70
CA ASP A 488 -23.12 6.05 0.46
C ASP A 488 -22.57 7.44 0.82
N VAL A 489 -21.31 7.69 0.47
CA VAL A 489 -20.62 8.96 0.72
C VAL A 489 -20.89 9.89 -0.45
N ARG A 490 -21.55 11.01 -0.18
CA ARG A 490 -21.82 12.07 -1.16
C ARG A 490 -20.97 13.29 -0.84
N ALA A 491 -20.92 14.23 -1.78
CA ALA A 491 -20.12 15.45 -1.64
C ALA A 491 -20.54 16.31 -0.42
N ASP A 492 -21.80 16.23 0.01
CA ASP A 492 -22.36 17.09 1.06
C ASP A 492 -22.89 16.33 2.29
N ARG A 493 -22.89 14.99 2.25
CA ARG A 493 -23.50 14.16 3.30
C ARG A 493 -23.02 12.72 3.27
N LEU A 494 -23.20 12.02 4.38
CA LEU A 494 -23.12 10.57 4.46
C LEU A 494 -24.53 10.00 4.59
N VAL A 495 -24.87 9.03 3.75
CA VAL A 495 -26.12 8.28 3.84
C VAL A 495 -25.82 6.86 4.33
N LEU A 496 -26.50 6.43 5.39
CA LEU A 496 -26.45 5.06 5.87
C LEU A 496 -27.80 4.40 5.62
N THR A 497 -27.79 3.24 4.97
CA THR A 497 -29.02 2.52 4.61
C THR A 497 -29.20 1.23 5.40
N ARG A 498 -28.12 0.75 6.04
CA ARG A 498 -28.19 -0.49 6.79
C ARG A 498 -27.12 -0.61 7.86
N ALA A 499 -27.50 -1.00 9.07
CA ALA A 499 -26.58 -1.46 10.12
C ALA A 499 -26.53 -2.99 10.18
N GLN A 500 -25.40 -3.53 10.61
CA GLN A 500 -25.21 -4.96 10.81
C GLN A 500 -24.95 -5.33 12.27
N ASN A 501 -25.10 -4.38 13.21
CA ASN A 501 -25.05 -4.62 14.65
C ASN A 501 -25.98 -3.63 15.38
N SER A 502 -26.28 -3.92 16.65
CA SER A 502 -26.89 -2.98 17.60
C SER A 502 -25.85 -2.42 18.57
N GLY A 503 -26.12 -1.24 19.11
CA GLY A 503 -25.25 -0.58 20.09
C GLY A 503 -24.88 0.85 19.68
N PRO A 504 -23.87 1.44 20.36
CA PRO A 504 -23.39 2.76 20.00
C PRO A 504 -22.57 2.70 18.71
N MET A 505 -22.93 3.56 17.74
CA MET A 505 -22.16 3.81 16.54
C MET A 505 -21.70 5.27 16.54
N THR A 506 -20.42 5.51 16.29
CA THR A 506 -19.90 6.88 16.17
C THR A 506 -19.55 7.17 14.72
N VAL A 507 -20.18 8.22 14.19
CA VAL A 507 -19.86 8.80 12.89
C VAL A 507 -19.03 10.05 13.14
N THR A 508 -17.88 10.12 12.47
CA THR A 508 -16.98 11.28 12.50
C THR A 508 -16.87 11.86 11.10
N VAL A 509 -16.86 13.18 10.99
CA VAL A 509 -16.51 13.88 9.76
C VAL A 509 -15.43 14.90 10.06
N ALA A 510 -14.33 14.81 9.34
CA ALA A 510 -13.31 15.84 9.28
C ALA A 510 -13.60 16.70 8.04
N VAL A 511 -13.78 18.01 8.24
CA VAL A 511 -14.01 18.96 7.14
C VAL A 511 -12.92 20.01 7.15
N ASP A 512 -12.26 20.20 6.01
CA ASP A 512 -11.34 21.29 5.76
C ASP A 512 -11.70 22.03 4.47
N ASN A 513 -11.20 23.25 4.33
CA ASN A 513 -11.22 24.03 3.11
C ASN A 513 -9.78 24.33 2.64
N GLY A 514 -8.85 23.39 2.87
CA GLY A 514 -7.41 23.54 2.71
C GLY A 514 -6.66 23.95 4.00
N GLY A 515 -7.38 24.33 5.05
CA GLY A 515 -6.84 24.64 6.38
C GLY A 515 -6.87 23.47 7.35
N LYS A 516 -6.86 23.76 8.66
CA LYS A 516 -6.89 22.69 9.68
C LYS A 516 -8.28 22.03 9.68
N PRO A 517 -8.38 20.69 9.57
CA PRO A 517 -9.68 20.04 9.58
C PRO A 517 -10.44 20.28 10.89
N THR A 518 -11.68 20.77 10.77
CA THR A 518 -12.64 20.78 11.87
C THR A 518 -13.29 19.41 11.94
N VAL A 519 -13.13 18.73 13.07
CA VAL A 519 -13.72 17.41 13.30
C VAL A 519 -14.99 17.55 14.13
N ARG A 520 -16.05 16.86 13.70
CA ARG A 520 -17.26 16.64 14.49
C ARG A 520 -17.62 15.18 14.49
N SER A 521 -18.17 14.73 15.61
CA SER A 521 -18.67 13.37 15.76
C SER A 521 -20.09 13.37 16.30
N ALA A 522 -20.87 12.39 15.89
CA ALA A 522 -22.17 12.09 16.47
C ALA A 522 -22.21 10.60 16.85
N THR A 523 -22.69 10.32 18.05
CA THR A 523 -22.95 8.94 18.49
C THR A 523 -24.44 8.66 18.38
N VAL A 524 -24.79 7.62 17.64
CA VAL A 524 -26.16 7.20 17.41
C VAL A 524 -26.35 5.83 18.05
N ARG A 525 -27.43 5.67 18.83
CA ARG A 525 -27.84 4.35 19.32
C ARG A 525 -28.56 3.62 18.20
N VAL A 526 -27.98 2.49 17.78
CA VAL A 526 -28.57 1.62 16.76
C VAL A 526 -29.26 0.45 17.44
N THR A 527 -30.51 0.18 17.03
CA THR A 527 -31.28 -0.99 17.46
C THR A 527 -31.82 -1.66 16.21
N GLU A 528 -31.15 -2.71 15.75
CA GLU A 528 -31.62 -3.46 14.59
C GLU A 528 -32.84 -4.35 14.93
N PRO A 529 -33.68 -4.70 13.94
CA PRO A 529 -34.72 -5.69 14.16
C PRO A 529 -34.10 -7.06 14.46
N ALA A 530 -34.75 -7.85 15.33
CA ALA A 530 -34.32 -9.21 15.67
C ALA A 530 -34.19 -10.13 14.43
N THR A 531 -35.01 -9.91 13.40
CA THR A 531 -34.95 -10.62 12.13
C THR A 531 -35.26 -9.68 10.96
N ASP A 532 -34.59 -9.88 9.83
CA ASP A 532 -34.94 -9.21 8.58
C ASP A 532 -36.13 -9.88 7.90
N ALA A 533 -37.03 -9.06 7.34
CA ALA A 533 -38.01 -9.53 6.36
C ALA A 533 -37.29 -10.08 5.12
N TRP A 534 -37.81 -11.18 4.57
CA TRP A 534 -37.30 -11.74 3.32
C TRP A 534 -37.55 -10.77 2.16
N VAL A 535 -36.50 -10.44 1.42
CA VAL A 535 -36.59 -9.60 0.21
C VAL A 535 -36.82 -10.50 -0.99
N GLU A 536 -37.96 -10.35 -1.64
CA GLU A 536 -38.30 -11.11 -2.84
C GLU A 536 -37.55 -10.59 -4.07
N ARG A 537 -37.08 -11.51 -4.92
CA ARG A 537 -36.49 -11.15 -6.21
C ARG A 537 -37.59 -10.72 -7.18
N THR A 538 -37.36 -9.67 -7.95
CA THR A 538 -38.16 -9.41 -9.15
C THR A 538 -37.70 -10.33 -10.30
N PRO A 539 -38.56 -11.21 -10.84
CA PRO A 539 -38.20 -12.05 -12.00
C PRO A 539 -38.10 -11.22 -13.28
N ALA A 540 -37.30 -11.68 -14.24
CA ALA A 540 -37.15 -10.97 -15.52
C ALA A 540 -38.43 -11.04 -16.36
N LYS A 541 -38.60 -10.09 -17.30
CA LYS A 541 -39.76 -10.05 -18.21
C LYS A 541 -39.88 -11.29 -19.09
N ASP A 542 -38.73 -11.78 -19.55
CA ASP A 542 -38.61 -13.08 -20.21
C ASP A 542 -37.74 -13.98 -19.33
N GLU A 543 -38.40 -14.86 -18.60
CA GLU A 543 -37.76 -15.75 -17.64
C GLU A 543 -38.37 -17.14 -17.74
N LYS A 544 -37.57 -18.13 -18.12
CA LYS A 544 -37.97 -19.53 -18.14
C LYS A 544 -37.01 -20.39 -17.32
N PRO A 545 -37.48 -21.49 -16.73
CA PRO A 545 -36.63 -22.49 -16.07
C PRO A 545 -35.72 -23.15 -17.10
N VAL A 546 -34.54 -23.59 -16.69
CA VAL A 546 -33.62 -24.39 -17.52
C VAL A 546 -33.28 -25.69 -16.82
N ASP A 547 -32.82 -26.69 -17.57
CA ASP A 547 -32.47 -27.98 -16.99
C ASP A 547 -31.41 -27.86 -15.89
N GLY A 548 -31.57 -28.65 -14.82
CA GLY A 548 -30.64 -28.66 -13.68
C GLY A 548 -30.73 -27.45 -12.74
N GLN A 549 -31.67 -26.53 -12.97
CA GLN A 549 -31.74 -25.28 -12.21
C GLN A 549 -32.10 -25.48 -10.73
N PHE A 550 -31.38 -24.77 -9.88
CA PHE A 550 -31.65 -24.69 -8.44
C PHE A 550 -32.56 -23.51 -8.08
N TYR A 551 -33.51 -23.75 -7.18
CA TYR A 551 -34.38 -22.73 -6.59
C TYR A 551 -34.12 -22.61 -5.10
N ALA A 552 -33.62 -21.45 -4.66
CA ALA A 552 -33.46 -21.19 -3.24
C ALA A 552 -34.83 -21.12 -2.53
N ARG A 553 -34.95 -21.80 -1.39
CA ARG A 553 -36.13 -21.71 -0.52
C ARG A 553 -36.12 -20.39 0.24
N ASP A 554 -37.29 -19.79 0.42
CA ASP A 554 -37.54 -18.57 1.19
C ASP A 554 -37.72 -18.85 2.70
N ASP A 555 -38.14 -17.84 3.47
CA ASP A 555 -38.43 -17.97 4.90
C ASP A 555 -39.72 -18.75 5.21
N LYS A 556 -40.56 -18.99 4.20
CA LYS A 556 -41.75 -19.87 4.26
C LYS A 556 -41.41 -21.31 3.87
N ASN A 557 -40.13 -21.61 3.69
CA ASN A 557 -39.64 -22.94 3.32
C ASN A 557 -40.12 -23.38 1.92
N GLU A 558 -40.18 -22.45 0.95
CA GLU A 558 -40.60 -22.71 -0.42
C GLU A 558 -39.67 -22.03 -1.45
N GLY A 559 -39.40 -22.70 -2.57
CA GLY A 559 -38.79 -22.07 -3.74
C GLY A 559 -39.86 -21.53 -4.68
N THR A 560 -39.61 -20.38 -5.34
CA THR A 560 -40.54 -19.84 -6.33
C THR A 560 -39.96 -19.97 -7.73
N LEU A 561 -40.61 -20.79 -8.56
CA LEU A 561 -40.32 -20.93 -9.98
C LEU A 561 -41.19 -19.96 -10.77
N HIS A 562 -40.56 -19.13 -11.61
CA HIS A 562 -41.24 -18.19 -12.49
C HIS A 562 -41.11 -18.60 -13.96
N CYS A 563 -42.22 -18.48 -14.70
CA CYS A 563 -42.29 -18.56 -16.14
C CYS A 563 -42.96 -17.29 -16.66
N ASN A 564 -42.15 -16.38 -17.20
CA ASN A 564 -42.57 -15.10 -17.75
C ASN A 564 -42.18 -15.01 -19.21
N GLY A 565 -43.01 -14.37 -20.03
CA GLY A 565 -42.68 -14.08 -21.40
C GLY A 565 -43.87 -13.54 -22.20
N THR A 566 -43.73 -13.58 -23.51
CA THR A 566 -44.76 -13.19 -24.47
C THR A 566 -45.01 -14.34 -25.42
N LEU A 567 -46.27 -14.68 -25.67
CA LEU A 567 -46.65 -15.69 -26.65
C LEU A 567 -46.48 -15.15 -28.08
N ALA A 568 -46.10 -16.03 -29.00
CA ALA A 568 -46.05 -15.70 -30.42
C ALA A 568 -47.44 -15.62 -31.09
N GLY A 569 -48.48 -16.19 -30.46
CA GLY A 569 -49.85 -16.21 -30.98
C GLY A 569 -50.89 -16.11 -29.86
N ALA A 570 -52.15 -15.94 -30.24
CA ALA A 570 -53.26 -15.88 -29.30
C ALA A 570 -53.48 -17.25 -28.62
N ALA A 571 -53.66 -17.22 -27.30
CA ALA A 571 -54.04 -18.38 -26.50
C ALA A 571 -55.06 -17.94 -25.44
N ASP A 572 -55.98 -18.83 -25.12
CA ASP A 572 -57.00 -18.61 -24.08
C ASP A 572 -56.37 -18.71 -22.69
N ALA A 573 -55.33 -19.54 -22.54
CA ALA A 573 -54.62 -19.73 -21.28
C ALA A 573 -53.15 -20.13 -21.47
N VAL A 574 -52.30 -19.71 -20.53
CA VAL A 574 -50.96 -20.24 -20.31
C VAL A 574 -50.97 -21.04 -19.01
N ILE A 575 -50.54 -22.30 -19.10
CA ILE A 575 -50.60 -23.27 -18.01
C ILE A 575 -49.19 -23.78 -17.74
N LEU A 576 -48.72 -23.60 -16.50
CA LEU A 576 -47.51 -24.21 -15.99
C LEU A 576 -47.88 -25.48 -15.25
N LYS A 577 -47.59 -26.65 -15.82
CA LYS A 577 -47.70 -27.94 -15.13
C LYS A 577 -46.37 -28.28 -14.47
N VAL A 578 -46.41 -28.67 -13.20
CA VAL A 578 -45.25 -29.08 -12.40
C VAL A 578 -45.40 -30.52 -11.99
N PHE A 579 -44.33 -31.29 -12.13
CA PHE A 579 -44.26 -32.68 -11.74
C PHE A 579 -43.11 -32.87 -10.74
N ALA A 580 -43.33 -33.69 -9.71
CA ALA A 580 -42.35 -34.11 -8.71
C ALA A 580 -42.11 -35.61 -8.87
N ASP A 581 -40.86 -36.01 -9.12
CA ASP A 581 -40.45 -37.39 -9.41
C ASP A 581 -41.36 -38.08 -10.46
N GLY A 582 -41.69 -37.32 -11.51
CA GLY A 582 -42.53 -37.76 -12.61
C GLY A 582 -44.04 -37.69 -12.37
N LYS A 583 -44.50 -37.50 -11.12
CA LYS A 583 -45.93 -37.42 -10.77
C LYS A 583 -46.44 -35.98 -10.82
N PRO A 584 -47.70 -35.73 -11.22
CA PRO A 584 -48.30 -34.40 -11.13
C PRO A 584 -48.19 -33.84 -9.71
N PHE A 585 -47.65 -32.62 -9.58
CA PHE A 585 -47.42 -31.97 -8.29
C PHE A 585 -48.28 -30.71 -8.13
N GLY A 586 -48.40 -29.92 -9.19
CA GLY A 586 -49.23 -28.72 -9.18
C GLY A 586 -49.34 -28.09 -10.55
N SER A 587 -50.26 -27.13 -10.68
CA SER A 587 -50.39 -26.33 -11.89
C SER A 587 -50.78 -24.89 -11.59
N ALA A 588 -50.29 -23.96 -12.38
CA ALA A 588 -50.72 -22.56 -12.35
C ALA A 588 -51.20 -22.14 -13.75
N THR A 589 -52.34 -21.45 -13.80
CA THR A 589 -52.96 -21.03 -15.05
C THR A 589 -53.20 -19.53 -15.02
N GLN A 590 -52.92 -18.84 -16.14
CA GLN A 590 -53.23 -17.44 -16.33
C GLN A 590 -53.71 -17.20 -17.75
N GLN A 591 -54.73 -16.34 -17.92
CA GLN A 591 -55.06 -15.81 -19.25
C GLN A 591 -54.01 -14.79 -19.69
N PRO A 592 -53.44 -14.90 -20.90
CA PRO A 592 -52.49 -13.91 -21.41
C PRO A 592 -53.08 -12.50 -21.36
N ARG A 593 -52.26 -11.53 -20.93
CA ARG A 593 -52.62 -10.11 -20.95
C ARG A 593 -52.52 -9.55 -22.38
N ALA A 594 -52.92 -8.30 -22.54
CA ALA A 594 -52.78 -7.57 -23.81
C ALA A 594 -51.37 -7.74 -24.40
N GLY A 595 -51.30 -8.04 -25.70
CA GLY A 595 -50.05 -8.33 -26.40
C GLY A 595 -49.46 -9.73 -26.14
N GLY A 596 -50.23 -10.66 -25.56
CA GLY A 596 -49.80 -12.05 -25.35
C GLY A 596 -48.86 -12.27 -24.16
N VAL A 597 -48.75 -11.29 -23.26
CA VAL A 597 -47.82 -11.33 -22.11
C VAL A 597 -48.37 -12.25 -21.02
N TYR A 598 -47.51 -13.11 -20.47
CA TYR A 598 -47.85 -13.98 -19.34
C TYR A 598 -46.79 -13.94 -18.25
N SER A 599 -47.23 -14.23 -17.03
CA SER A 599 -46.41 -14.43 -15.85
C SER A 599 -47.11 -15.44 -14.94
N VAL A 600 -46.65 -16.69 -15.00
CA VAL A 600 -47.12 -17.79 -14.16
C VAL A 600 -45.99 -18.26 -13.26
N ALA A 601 -46.33 -18.66 -12.04
CA ALA A 601 -45.35 -19.12 -11.06
C ALA A 601 -45.88 -20.34 -10.31
N ALA A 602 -44.96 -21.17 -9.83
CA ALA A 602 -45.27 -22.31 -8.99
C ALA A 602 -44.33 -22.38 -7.78
N LYS A 603 -44.86 -22.84 -6.65
CA LYS A 603 -44.09 -23.07 -5.43
C LYS A 603 -43.51 -24.48 -5.45
N LEU A 604 -42.22 -24.60 -5.11
CA LEU A 604 -41.49 -25.85 -4.98
C LEU A 604 -41.21 -26.10 -3.51
N LYS A 605 -41.32 -27.35 -3.06
CA LYS A 605 -40.93 -27.73 -1.70
C LYS A 605 -39.47 -28.18 -1.71
N PRO A 606 -38.66 -27.79 -0.71
CA PRO A 606 -37.32 -28.32 -0.57
C PRO A 606 -37.39 -29.79 -0.15
N GLY A 607 -36.47 -30.60 -0.66
CA GLY A 607 -36.42 -32.04 -0.43
C GLY A 607 -35.60 -32.75 -1.50
N LEU A 608 -35.23 -34.01 -1.26
CA LEU A 608 -34.57 -34.87 -2.26
C LEU A 608 -35.58 -35.34 -3.32
N VAL A 609 -36.14 -34.38 -4.05
CA VAL A 609 -37.18 -34.53 -5.08
C VAL A 609 -36.72 -33.82 -6.34
N LYS A 610 -36.86 -34.46 -7.50
CA LYS A 610 -36.58 -33.85 -8.80
C LYS A 610 -37.86 -33.33 -9.42
N TYR A 611 -37.89 -32.03 -9.72
CA TYR A 611 -39.00 -31.40 -10.41
C TYR A 611 -38.76 -31.33 -11.92
N ARG A 612 -39.84 -31.44 -12.69
CA ARG A 612 -39.88 -31.04 -14.10
C ARG A 612 -41.12 -30.21 -14.35
N VAL A 613 -41.07 -29.37 -15.38
CA VAL A 613 -42.19 -28.51 -15.75
C VAL A 613 -42.48 -28.54 -17.24
N GLU A 614 -43.74 -28.29 -17.56
CA GLU A 614 -44.22 -28.08 -18.92
C GLU A 614 -45.03 -26.79 -18.93
N LEU A 615 -44.61 -25.82 -19.75
CA LEU A 615 -45.37 -24.61 -20.01
C LEU A 615 -46.19 -24.83 -21.27
N ILE A 616 -47.50 -24.62 -21.17
CA ILE A 616 -48.48 -24.96 -22.20
C ILE A 616 -49.24 -23.70 -22.59
N ALA A 617 -49.40 -23.45 -23.88
CA ALA A 617 -50.39 -22.51 -24.42
C ALA A 617 -51.62 -23.31 -24.86
N ARG A 618 -52.81 -22.89 -24.40
CA ARG A 618 -54.08 -23.53 -24.77
C ARG A 618 -54.91 -22.59 -25.63
N THR A 619 -55.41 -23.09 -26.77
CA THR A 619 -56.34 -22.39 -27.66
C THR A 619 -57.47 -23.36 -28.03
N GLY A 620 -58.70 -23.07 -27.59
CA GLY A 620 -59.80 -24.03 -27.58
C GLY A 620 -59.42 -25.30 -26.80
N ASP A 621 -59.63 -26.46 -27.44
CA ASP A 621 -59.29 -27.77 -26.88
C ASP A 621 -57.84 -28.20 -27.14
N VAL A 622 -57.03 -27.38 -27.82
CA VAL A 622 -55.65 -27.70 -28.19
C VAL A 622 -54.68 -27.18 -27.15
N GLU A 623 -53.92 -28.07 -26.50
CA GLU A 623 -52.80 -27.74 -25.62
C GLU A 623 -51.46 -27.95 -26.35
N THR A 624 -50.67 -26.87 -26.50
CA THR A 624 -49.32 -26.92 -27.07
C THR A 624 -48.28 -26.67 -26.01
N VAL A 625 -47.34 -27.60 -25.81
CA VAL A 625 -46.19 -27.36 -24.93
C VAL A 625 -45.22 -26.40 -25.61
N ILE A 626 -45.01 -25.24 -25.01
CA ILE A 626 -44.15 -24.16 -25.53
C ILE A 626 -42.79 -24.08 -24.82
N HIS A 627 -42.62 -24.73 -23.67
CA HIS A 627 -41.34 -24.84 -22.97
C HIS A 627 -41.31 -26.05 -22.03
N LYS A 628 -40.13 -26.67 -21.85
CA LYS A 628 -39.89 -27.73 -20.87
C LYS A 628 -38.57 -27.48 -20.13
N ALA A 629 -38.53 -27.88 -18.87
CA ALA A 629 -37.29 -27.99 -18.10
C ALA A 629 -37.41 -29.13 -17.08
N ALA A 630 -36.32 -29.82 -16.82
CA ALA A 630 -36.24 -30.97 -15.91
C ALA A 630 -35.03 -30.90 -14.97
N ASP A 631 -34.92 -31.87 -14.06
CA ASP A 631 -33.85 -31.95 -13.05
C ASP A 631 -33.77 -30.69 -12.17
N LEU A 632 -34.92 -30.08 -11.89
CA LEU A 632 -35.02 -28.88 -11.06
C LEU A 632 -35.05 -29.28 -9.58
N VAL A 633 -34.34 -28.56 -8.72
CA VAL A 633 -34.29 -28.84 -7.27
C VAL A 633 -34.50 -27.58 -6.46
N CYS A 634 -34.97 -27.73 -5.21
CA CYS A 634 -35.22 -26.62 -4.31
C CYS A 634 -34.53 -26.83 -2.95
N GLY A 635 -33.83 -25.81 -2.43
CA GLY A 635 -33.12 -25.93 -1.15
C GLY A 635 -32.35 -24.67 -0.75
N ASP A 636 -31.23 -24.83 -0.03
CA ASP A 636 -30.44 -23.71 0.49
C ASP A 636 -29.24 -23.33 -0.38
N ALA A 637 -28.98 -22.02 -0.51
CA ALA A 637 -27.85 -21.51 -1.28
C ALA A 637 -26.86 -20.72 -0.39
N PHE A 638 -25.57 -21.00 -0.56
CA PHE A 638 -24.46 -20.37 0.16
C PHE A 638 -23.37 -19.88 -0.81
N LEU A 639 -22.60 -18.88 -0.36
CA LEU A 639 -21.40 -18.44 -1.06
C LEU A 639 -20.14 -18.87 -0.30
N ILE A 640 -19.14 -19.30 -1.07
CA ILE A 640 -17.76 -19.38 -0.61
C ILE A 640 -16.97 -18.27 -1.29
N ASN A 641 -16.15 -17.55 -0.53
CA ASN A 641 -15.25 -16.54 -1.08
C ASN A 641 -13.94 -16.48 -0.27
N GLY A 642 -12.91 -15.83 -0.82
CA GLY A 642 -11.60 -15.70 -0.22
C GLY A 642 -10.48 -16.12 -1.15
N GLN A 643 -9.47 -16.81 -0.63
CA GLN A 643 -8.29 -17.20 -1.42
C GLN A 643 -8.12 -18.71 -1.59
N SER A 644 -6.88 -19.21 -1.74
CA SER A 644 -6.58 -20.58 -2.13
C SER A 644 -7.15 -21.64 -1.20
N ASN A 645 -7.14 -21.44 0.12
CA ASN A 645 -7.80 -22.35 1.07
C ASN A 645 -9.34 -22.29 1.00
N ALA A 646 -9.94 -21.24 0.41
CA ALA A 646 -11.36 -21.21 0.05
C ALA A 646 -11.63 -21.86 -1.32
N VAL A 647 -10.69 -21.77 -2.27
CA VAL A 647 -10.74 -22.54 -3.54
C VAL A 647 -10.64 -24.03 -3.25
N ALA A 648 -9.76 -24.43 -2.32
CA ALA A 648 -9.59 -25.78 -1.80
C ALA A 648 -9.49 -26.87 -2.88
N THR A 649 -8.72 -26.62 -3.93
CA THR A 649 -8.44 -27.60 -4.99
C THR A 649 -7.08 -28.25 -4.85
N ASP A 650 -6.14 -27.65 -4.11
CA ASP A 650 -4.82 -28.20 -3.83
C ASP A 650 -4.84 -28.98 -2.51
N PHE A 651 -5.30 -30.24 -2.58
CA PHE A 651 -5.45 -31.14 -1.45
C PHE A 651 -4.73 -32.49 -1.65
N GLY A 652 -3.82 -32.55 -2.62
CA GLY A 652 -3.09 -33.75 -3.00
C GLY A 652 -3.55 -34.40 -4.31
N LYS A 653 -3.02 -35.61 -4.55
CA LYS A 653 -3.24 -36.41 -5.78
C LYS A 653 -4.59 -37.12 -5.79
N ASP A 654 -5.25 -37.23 -4.64
CA ASP A 654 -6.52 -37.92 -4.49
C ASP A 654 -7.59 -37.26 -5.38
N ASP A 655 -8.49 -38.07 -5.93
CA ASP A 655 -9.69 -37.61 -6.62
C ASP A 655 -10.89 -38.21 -5.87
N PRO A 656 -11.48 -37.48 -4.91
CA PRO A 656 -12.54 -38.00 -4.05
C PRO A 656 -13.69 -38.53 -4.89
N ALA A 657 -14.15 -39.75 -4.60
CA ALA A 657 -15.19 -40.41 -5.40
C ALA A 657 -16.59 -39.80 -5.20
N PHE A 658 -16.82 -39.09 -4.09
CA PHE A 658 -18.13 -38.54 -3.76
C PHE A 658 -18.65 -37.60 -4.86
N ARG A 659 -19.88 -37.84 -5.31
CA ARG A 659 -20.66 -37.00 -6.22
C ARG A 659 -22.09 -36.96 -5.69
N SER A 660 -22.82 -35.89 -5.96
CA SER A 660 -24.20 -35.74 -5.49
C SER A 660 -25.06 -35.02 -6.51
N ASP A 661 -26.25 -35.57 -6.75
CA ASP A 661 -27.33 -34.93 -7.52
C ASP A 661 -28.00 -33.77 -6.77
N TRP A 662 -27.69 -33.64 -5.48
CA TRP A 662 -28.33 -32.70 -4.56
C TRP A 662 -27.39 -31.57 -4.12
N VAL A 663 -26.12 -31.59 -4.54
CA VAL A 663 -25.19 -30.49 -4.37
C VAL A 663 -24.99 -29.81 -5.73
N ARG A 664 -25.53 -28.60 -5.88
CA ARG A 664 -25.54 -27.86 -7.15
C ARG A 664 -24.60 -26.66 -7.12
N THR A 665 -24.23 -26.20 -8.31
CA THR A 665 -23.56 -24.92 -8.51
C THR A 665 -23.85 -24.39 -9.91
N PHE A 666 -23.33 -23.20 -10.22
CA PHE A 666 -23.56 -22.53 -11.50
C PHE A 666 -22.26 -21.96 -12.09
N GLY A 667 -22.01 -22.28 -13.35
CA GLY A 667 -20.92 -21.70 -14.14
C GLY A 667 -19.53 -22.24 -13.81
N THR A 668 -18.51 -21.42 -14.07
CA THR A 668 -17.08 -21.74 -13.89
C THR A 668 -16.44 -20.81 -12.85
N MET A 669 -15.42 -21.28 -12.11
CA MET A 669 -14.57 -20.43 -11.26
C MET A 669 -13.47 -19.68 -12.03
N SER A 670 -13.26 -20.02 -13.30
CA SER A 670 -12.18 -19.44 -14.09
C SER A 670 -12.31 -17.92 -14.28
N GLY A 671 -11.22 -17.28 -14.66
CA GLY A 671 -11.20 -15.86 -15.02
C GLY A 671 -12.14 -15.49 -16.18
N ASN A 672 -12.57 -16.46 -17.00
CA ASN A 672 -13.53 -16.27 -18.08
C ASN A 672 -14.90 -16.87 -17.73
N VAL A 673 -15.69 -16.14 -16.94
CA VAL A 673 -17.03 -16.58 -16.50
C VAL A 673 -18.02 -16.85 -17.63
N LYS A 674 -17.78 -16.30 -18.84
CA LYS A 674 -18.61 -16.53 -20.03
C LYS A 674 -18.30 -17.84 -20.75
N GLY A 675 -17.14 -18.45 -20.47
CA GLY A 675 -16.75 -19.73 -21.08
C GLY A 675 -17.69 -20.88 -20.71
N PHE A 676 -18.38 -20.79 -19.56
CA PHE A 676 -19.46 -21.71 -19.19
C PHE A 676 -20.42 -21.05 -18.19
N ALA A 677 -21.70 -20.99 -18.55
CA ALA A 677 -22.76 -20.34 -17.77
C ALA A 677 -24.00 -21.24 -17.66
N GLY A 678 -23.80 -22.47 -17.16
CA GLY A 678 -24.86 -23.46 -16.99
C GLY A 678 -24.95 -23.99 -15.56
N TRP A 679 -26.08 -24.64 -15.27
CA TRP A 679 -26.31 -25.39 -14.04
C TRP A 679 -25.70 -26.79 -14.12
N GLY A 680 -25.37 -27.36 -12.96
CA GLY A 680 -25.00 -28.76 -12.85
C GLY A 680 -24.64 -29.19 -11.43
N ASN A 681 -24.32 -30.47 -11.29
CA ASN A 681 -23.82 -31.04 -10.04
C ASN A 681 -22.43 -30.48 -9.74
N ALA A 682 -22.21 -30.06 -8.50
CA ALA A 682 -20.93 -29.51 -8.10
C ALA A 682 -19.84 -30.59 -8.04
N VAL A 683 -18.59 -30.16 -8.24
CA VAL A 683 -17.40 -31.00 -8.14
C VAL A 683 -16.34 -30.34 -7.25
N HIS A 684 -15.48 -31.16 -6.64
CA HIS A 684 -14.35 -30.68 -5.82
C HIS A 684 -13.34 -29.89 -6.68
N ARG A 685 -12.98 -30.47 -7.84
CA ARG A 685 -11.98 -29.94 -8.79
C ARG A 685 -12.46 -30.15 -10.23
N GLY A 686 -12.66 -29.07 -10.98
CA GLY A 686 -13.09 -29.12 -12.38
C GLY A 686 -11.90 -29.16 -13.33
N ARG A 687 -11.68 -30.28 -14.03
CA ARG A 687 -10.53 -30.46 -14.96
C ARG A 687 -10.73 -29.84 -16.34
N ASP A 688 -11.96 -29.44 -16.67
CA ASP A 688 -12.33 -28.76 -17.91
C ASP A 688 -12.74 -27.31 -17.58
N GLY A 689 -11.76 -26.40 -17.58
CA GLY A 689 -11.97 -24.97 -17.37
C GLY A 689 -12.66 -24.62 -16.04
N GLU A 690 -12.38 -25.37 -14.96
CA GLU A 690 -12.94 -25.14 -13.61
C GLU A 690 -14.48 -25.09 -13.57
N LYS A 691 -15.13 -25.77 -14.52
CA LYS A 691 -16.59 -25.87 -14.58
C LYS A 691 -17.15 -26.55 -13.34
N LEU A 692 -18.21 -25.96 -12.78
CA LEU A 692 -18.97 -26.49 -11.65
C LEU A 692 -18.13 -26.79 -10.39
N GLN A 693 -16.97 -26.14 -10.25
CA GLN A 693 -16.06 -26.34 -9.14
C GLN A 693 -16.50 -25.57 -7.89
N ILE A 694 -16.43 -26.21 -6.72
CA ILE A 694 -16.67 -25.56 -5.42
C ILE A 694 -15.62 -25.84 -4.35
N GLY A 695 -14.58 -26.62 -4.65
CA GLY A 695 -13.51 -26.96 -3.71
C GLY A 695 -13.82 -28.15 -2.80
N TYR A 696 -12.80 -28.65 -2.11
CA TYR A 696 -12.92 -29.87 -1.32
C TYR A 696 -13.92 -29.73 -0.16
N TRP A 697 -13.67 -28.76 0.73
CA TRP A 697 -14.53 -28.58 1.90
C TRP A 697 -15.90 -28.03 1.53
N GLY A 698 -16.05 -27.36 0.39
CA GLY A 698 -17.35 -26.95 -0.15
C GLY A 698 -18.23 -28.17 -0.49
N MET A 699 -17.64 -29.19 -1.13
CA MET A 699 -18.33 -30.46 -1.41
C MET A 699 -18.62 -31.25 -0.13
N GLU A 700 -17.66 -31.32 0.80
CA GLU A 700 -17.84 -32.04 2.06
C GLU A 700 -18.92 -31.37 2.94
N LEU A 701 -18.99 -30.03 2.95
CA LEU A 701 -20.06 -29.29 3.62
C LEU A 701 -21.41 -29.60 2.96
N GLY A 702 -21.49 -29.53 1.63
CA GLY A 702 -22.70 -29.87 0.88
C GLY A 702 -23.19 -31.29 1.18
N ARG A 703 -22.28 -32.26 1.22
CA ARG A 703 -22.57 -33.65 1.61
C ARG A 703 -23.20 -33.73 2.99
N ARG A 704 -22.55 -33.15 4.01
CA ARG A 704 -23.00 -33.20 5.41
C ARG A 704 -24.39 -32.59 5.57
N LEU A 705 -24.64 -31.44 4.96
CA LEU A 705 -25.93 -30.75 5.05
C LEU A 705 -27.04 -31.54 4.34
N VAL A 706 -26.78 -32.07 3.14
CA VAL A 706 -27.75 -32.90 2.40
C VAL A 706 -28.07 -34.17 3.19
N GLU A 707 -27.06 -34.88 3.70
CA GLU A 707 -27.27 -36.10 4.49
C GLU A 707 -28.06 -35.82 5.78
N ALA A 708 -27.70 -34.75 6.50
CA ALA A 708 -28.33 -34.42 7.78
C ALA A 708 -29.77 -33.89 7.64
N HIS A 709 -30.05 -33.14 6.57
CA HIS A 709 -31.31 -32.39 6.47
C HIS A 709 -32.21 -32.81 5.31
N GLN A 710 -31.74 -33.67 4.41
CA GLN A 710 -32.50 -34.13 3.25
C GLN A 710 -32.98 -32.96 2.36
N VAL A 711 -32.20 -31.87 2.33
CA VAL A 711 -32.46 -30.65 1.55
C VAL A 711 -31.30 -30.44 0.57
N PRO A 712 -31.57 -30.21 -0.73
CA PRO A 712 -30.56 -29.83 -1.70
C PRO A 712 -29.78 -28.58 -1.28
N VAL A 713 -28.49 -28.54 -1.60
CA VAL A 713 -27.61 -27.40 -1.29
C VAL A 713 -26.98 -26.87 -2.58
N CYS A 714 -26.99 -25.55 -2.75
CA CYS A 714 -26.24 -24.86 -3.78
C CYS A 714 -25.07 -24.10 -3.17
N VAL A 715 -23.87 -24.27 -3.72
CA VAL A 715 -22.70 -23.48 -3.33
C VAL A 715 -22.13 -22.81 -4.56
N ILE A 716 -21.99 -21.48 -4.54
CA ILE A 716 -21.25 -20.76 -5.58
C ILE A 716 -19.95 -20.26 -4.95
N ASN A 717 -18.82 -20.79 -5.43
CA ASN A 717 -17.49 -20.42 -4.94
C ASN A 717 -16.87 -19.33 -5.83
N GLY A 718 -16.54 -18.18 -5.24
CA GLY A 718 -15.90 -17.03 -5.87
C GLY A 718 -14.45 -16.78 -5.46
N ALA A 719 -13.86 -17.69 -4.71
CA ALA A 719 -12.50 -17.55 -4.23
C ALA A 719 -11.45 -17.57 -5.36
N VAL A 720 -10.34 -16.87 -5.14
CA VAL A 720 -9.21 -16.79 -6.09
C VAL A 720 -7.89 -16.92 -5.32
N GLY A 721 -7.08 -17.92 -5.68
CA GLY A 721 -5.80 -18.18 -5.02
C GLY A 721 -4.84 -16.98 -5.04
N GLY A 722 -4.08 -16.80 -3.95
CA GLY A 722 -3.06 -15.73 -3.84
C GLY A 722 -3.60 -14.30 -3.77
N SER A 723 -4.90 -14.12 -3.55
CA SER A 723 -5.52 -12.79 -3.49
C SER A 723 -5.47 -12.17 -2.08
N ARG A 724 -5.33 -10.84 -2.03
CA ARG A 724 -5.50 -10.01 -0.84
C ARG A 724 -6.92 -9.45 -0.75
N ILE A 725 -7.36 -9.04 0.44
CA ILE A 725 -8.71 -8.54 0.66
C ILE A 725 -9.07 -7.27 -0.14
N ASP A 726 -8.11 -6.41 -0.46
CA ASP A 726 -8.32 -5.21 -1.29
C ASP A 726 -8.72 -5.56 -2.73
N GLN A 727 -8.34 -6.73 -3.22
CA GLN A 727 -8.67 -7.20 -4.58
C GLN A 727 -10.08 -7.80 -4.68
N HIS A 728 -10.73 -8.07 -3.53
CA HIS A 728 -12.10 -8.58 -3.45
C HIS A 728 -13.15 -7.47 -3.42
N GLN A 729 -12.75 -6.21 -3.41
CA GLN A 729 -13.68 -5.10 -3.26
C GLN A 729 -14.61 -4.95 -4.46
N ARG A 730 -15.83 -4.50 -4.19
CA ARG A 730 -16.85 -4.25 -5.20
C ARG A 730 -16.50 -3.01 -6.01
N ASN A 731 -16.49 -3.14 -7.33
CA ASN A 731 -16.47 -1.97 -8.22
C ASN A 731 -17.84 -1.28 -8.18
N ALA A 732 -17.90 -0.04 -7.69
CA ALA A 732 -19.15 0.70 -7.57
C ALA A 732 -19.75 1.12 -8.93
N ALA A 733 -18.89 1.39 -9.92
CA ALA A 733 -19.30 1.86 -11.25
C ALA A 733 -19.81 0.71 -12.14
N ASP A 734 -19.17 -0.46 -12.06
CA ASP A 734 -19.65 -1.70 -12.68
C ASP A 734 -19.55 -2.88 -11.69
N PRO A 735 -20.62 -3.17 -10.94
CA PRO A 735 -20.61 -4.23 -9.93
C PRO A 735 -20.40 -5.64 -10.49
N THR A 736 -20.60 -5.81 -11.80
CA THR A 736 -20.44 -7.09 -12.50
C THR A 736 -19.20 -7.11 -13.40
N ASP A 737 -18.26 -6.19 -13.19
CA ASP A 737 -17.02 -6.13 -13.93
C ASP A 737 -16.26 -7.45 -13.83
N GLU A 738 -16.22 -8.20 -14.93
CA GLU A 738 -15.63 -9.52 -15.02
C GLU A 738 -14.10 -9.53 -14.84
N LYS A 739 -13.45 -8.36 -14.91
CA LYS A 739 -12.03 -8.21 -14.57
C LYS A 739 -11.80 -8.31 -13.06
N THR A 740 -12.79 -7.99 -12.25
CA THR A 740 -12.71 -8.02 -10.78
C THR A 740 -13.15 -9.36 -10.20
N ILE A 741 -12.59 -9.75 -9.04
CA ILE A 741 -12.99 -10.99 -8.35
C ILE A 741 -14.47 -10.91 -7.93
N TYR A 742 -14.85 -9.78 -7.32
CA TYR A 742 -16.22 -9.53 -6.89
C TYR A 742 -17.21 -9.60 -8.07
N GLY A 743 -16.90 -8.92 -9.18
CA GLY A 743 -17.78 -8.85 -10.34
C GLY A 743 -18.01 -10.20 -11.00
N ARG A 744 -16.98 -11.07 -11.07
CA ARG A 744 -17.14 -12.47 -11.53
C ARG A 744 -18.08 -13.28 -10.66
N LEU A 745 -17.99 -13.14 -9.34
CA LEU A 745 -18.91 -13.81 -8.42
C LEU A 745 -20.34 -13.29 -8.60
N LEU A 746 -20.54 -11.96 -8.54
CA LEU A 746 -21.85 -11.36 -8.67
C LEU A 746 -22.50 -11.67 -10.03
N TRP A 747 -21.73 -11.67 -11.11
CA TRP A 747 -22.21 -12.04 -12.43
C TRP A 747 -22.79 -13.46 -12.45
N ARG A 748 -22.08 -14.44 -11.88
CA ARG A 748 -22.56 -15.83 -11.80
C ARG A 748 -23.80 -15.96 -10.94
N VAL A 749 -23.85 -15.30 -9.78
CA VAL A 749 -25.03 -15.34 -8.89
C VAL A 749 -26.25 -14.68 -9.55
N ARG A 750 -26.06 -13.57 -10.28
CA ARG A 750 -27.14 -12.92 -11.08
C ARG A 750 -27.64 -13.84 -12.18
N ARG A 751 -26.74 -14.50 -12.92
CA ARG A 751 -27.10 -15.46 -13.98
C ARG A 751 -27.80 -16.70 -13.45
N ALA A 752 -27.39 -17.19 -12.28
CA ALA A 752 -28.07 -18.24 -11.52
C ALA A 752 -29.43 -17.78 -10.95
N ARG A 753 -29.72 -16.48 -10.98
CA ARG A 753 -30.92 -15.86 -10.40
C ARG A 753 -31.04 -16.09 -8.88
N LEU A 754 -29.89 -16.21 -8.20
CA LEU A 754 -29.78 -16.53 -6.77
C LEU A 754 -29.45 -15.35 -5.87
N THR A 755 -29.40 -14.11 -6.38
CA THR A 755 -29.01 -12.93 -5.58
C THR A 755 -29.82 -12.78 -4.28
N HIS A 756 -31.11 -13.11 -4.32
CA HIS A 756 -31.98 -13.05 -3.15
C HIS A 756 -32.14 -14.41 -2.44
N GLY A 757 -31.46 -15.45 -2.92
CA GLY A 757 -31.52 -16.80 -2.35
C GLY A 757 -30.33 -17.14 -1.44
N ILE A 758 -29.27 -16.33 -1.45
CA ILE A 758 -28.07 -16.57 -0.64
C ILE A 758 -28.39 -16.35 0.84
N ARG A 759 -28.22 -17.40 1.66
CA ARG A 759 -28.47 -17.37 3.10
C ARG A 759 -27.24 -17.01 3.94
N GLY A 760 -26.05 -17.37 3.47
CA GLY A 760 -24.81 -17.12 4.21
C GLY A 760 -23.60 -17.01 3.30
N VAL A 761 -22.58 -16.32 3.79
CA VAL A 761 -21.29 -16.16 3.12
C VAL A 761 -20.19 -16.76 4.00
N ILE A 762 -19.38 -17.61 3.40
CA ILE A 762 -18.27 -18.29 4.06
C ILE A 762 -16.97 -17.71 3.50
N TRP A 763 -16.16 -17.12 4.36
CA TRP A 763 -14.95 -16.38 4.02
C TRP A 763 -13.71 -17.04 4.63
N HIS A 764 -12.80 -17.50 3.77
CA HIS A 764 -11.46 -17.91 4.20
C HIS A 764 -10.39 -17.17 3.39
N GLN A 765 -9.77 -16.19 4.04
CA GLN A 765 -8.72 -15.39 3.44
C GLN A 765 -7.88 -14.71 4.51
N GLY A 766 -6.66 -14.32 4.14
CA GLY A 766 -5.78 -13.47 4.91
C GLY A 766 -4.32 -13.82 4.70
N GLU A 767 -4.01 -15.00 4.13
CA GLU A 767 -2.64 -15.47 4.06
C GLU A 767 -1.75 -14.50 3.28
N ASN A 768 -2.28 -13.85 2.23
CA ASN A 768 -1.54 -12.85 1.46
C ASN A 768 -1.51 -11.45 2.10
N ASP A 769 -2.39 -11.16 3.07
CA ASP A 769 -2.43 -9.90 3.83
C ASP A 769 -1.49 -9.93 5.06
N GLN A 770 -0.85 -11.07 5.33
CA GLN A 770 0.23 -11.16 6.30
C GLN A 770 1.49 -10.43 5.82
N GLY A 771 1.66 -10.27 4.51
CA GLY A 771 2.86 -9.69 3.91
C GLY A 771 2.95 -8.18 4.00
N ALA A 772 4.10 -7.67 3.60
CA ALA A 772 4.34 -6.25 3.35
C ALA A 772 4.11 -5.94 1.87
N ASP A 773 2.85 -5.99 1.46
CA ASP A 773 2.40 -5.51 0.14
C ASP A 773 0.96 -4.99 0.26
N GLY A 774 0.69 -4.30 1.36
CA GLY A 774 -0.62 -3.70 1.63
C GLY A 774 -0.91 -2.52 0.68
N PRO A 775 -2.19 -2.16 0.48
CA PRO A 775 -2.60 -1.12 -0.47
C PRO A 775 -2.07 0.28 -0.14
N THR A 776 -1.65 0.52 1.11
CA THR A 776 -1.00 1.76 1.57
C THR A 776 0.50 1.81 1.27
N GLY A 777 1.05 0.72 0.75
CA GLY A 777 2.49 0.45 0.68
C GLY A 777 3.07 -0.14 1.97
N GLY A 778 2.29 -0.23 3.05
CA GLY A 778 2.65 -0.88 4.32
C GLY A 778 2.28 -2.36 4.39
N TYR A 779 1.96 -2.87 5.57
CA TYR A 779 1.53 -4.26 5.75
C TYR A 779 0.04 -4.44 5.46
N GLY A 780 -0.36 -5.61 4.93
CA GLY A 780 -1.77 -5.89 4.58
C GLY A 780 -2.76 -5.81 5.75
N HIS A 781 -2.30 -6.16 6.97
CA HIS A 781 -3.14 -6.13 8.17
C HIS A 781 -3.67 -4.73 8.54
N GLU A 782 -2.98 -3.66 8.13
CA GLU A 782 -3.32 -2.27 8.48
C GLU A 782 -4.70 -1.86 7.98
N THR A 783 -5.11 -2.36 6.81
CA THR A 783 -6.40 -2.02 6.18
C THR A 783 -7.44 -3.14 6.27
N TYR A 784 -7.02 -4.35 6.68
CA TYR A 784 -7.82 -5.57 6.56
C TYR A 784 -9.23 -5.46 7.18
N ARG A 785 -9.32 -4.94 8.41
CA ARG A 785 -10.60 -4.83 9.14
C ARG A 785 -11.61 -3.96 8.38
N GLN A 786 -11.17 -2.82 7.87
CA GLN A 786 -12.04 -1.91 7.13
C GLN A 786 -12.43 -2.49 5.77
N SER A 787 -11.48 -3.11 5.06
CA SER A 787 -11.74 -3.79 3.79
C SER A 787 -12.74 -4.94 3.94
N PHE A 788 -12.73 -5.69 5.04
CA PHE A 788 -13.73 -6.70 5.31
C PHE A 788 -15.12 -6.10 5.54
N ILE A 789 -15.21 -5.00 6.30
CA ILE A 789 -16.49 -4.32 6.55
C ILE A 789 -17.11 -3.81 5.25
N ASP A 790 -16.30 -3.18 4.39
CA ASP A 790 -16.78 -2.66 3.10
C ASP A 790 -17.19 -3.81 2.16
N LEU A 791 -16.46 -4.93 2.17
CA LEU A 791 -16.82 -6.14 1.43
C LEU A 791 -18.12 -6.79 1.94
N ALA A 792 -18.30 -6.89 3.26
CA ALA A 792 -19.52 -7.43 3.85
C ALA A 792 -20.73 -6.52 3.58
N ALA A 793 -20.53 -5.20 3.57
CA ALA A 793 -21.56 -4.24 3.16
C ALA A 793 -21.97 -4.43 1.69
N ALA A 794 -20.99 -4.62 0.80
CA ALA A 794 -21.22 -4.94 -0.60
C ALA A 794 -22.01 -6.25 -0.77
N TRP A 795 -21.62 -7.34 -0.08
CA TRP A 795 -22.40 -8.58 -0.09
C TRP A 795 -23.82 -8.37 0.40
N LYS A 796 -24.03 -7.66 1.50
CA LYS A 796 -25.38 -7.43 2.02
C LYS A 796 -26.23 -6.56 1.09
N GLN A 797 -25.61 -5.68 0.31
CA GLN A 797 -26.28 -4.87 -0.71
C GLN A 797 -26.74 -5.72 -1.90
N ASP A 798 -25.85 -6.57 -2.45
CA ASP A 798 -26.18 -7.38 -3.64
C ASP A 798 -26.89 -8.70 -3.30
N TYR A 799 -26.78 -9.15 -2.04
CA TYR A 799 -27.38 -10.37 -1.48
C TYR A 799 -28.19 -10.04 -0.20
N PRO A 800 -29.37 -9.41 -0.34
CA PRO A 800 -30.09 -8.82 0.80
C PRO A 800 -30.51 -9.83 1.87
N ASN A 801 -30.70 -11.09 1.51
CA ASN A 801 -31.16 -12.16 2.39
C ASN A 801 -30.02 -12.94 3.09
N VAL A 802 -28.75 -12.51 2.96
CA VAL A 802 -27.65 -13.06 3.76
C VAL A 802 -27.93 -12.83 5.23
N ARG A 803 -28.02 -13.89 6.04
CA ARG A 803 -28.30 -13.81 7.48
C ARG A 803 -27.07 -13.99 8.35
N HIS A 804 -26.01 -14.64 7.85
CA HIS A 804 -24.80 -14.91 8.64
C HIS A 804 -23.52 -14.89 7.81
N TYR A 805 -22.43 -14.46 8.44
CA TYR A 805 -21.07 -14.53 7.90
C TYR A 805 -20.23 -15.50 8.72
N TYR A 806 -19.52 -16.41 8.04
CA TYR A 806 -18.60 -17.34 8.66
C TYR A 806 -17.18 -17.01 8.22
N VAL A 807 -16.33 -16.60 9.14
CA VAL A 807 -14.96 -16.17 8.87
C VAL A 807 -13.98 -17.13 9.51
N PHE A 808 -12.95 -17.54 8.78
CA PHE A 808 -11.85 -18.30 9.37
C PHE A 808 -10.73 -17.36 9.81
N GLN A 809 -10.32 -17.43 11.09
CA GLN A 809 -9.02 -16.93 11.52
C GLN A 809 -7.96 -17.90 11.02
N ILE A 810 -6.97 -17.39 10.29
CA ILE A 810 -5.87 -18.20 9.74
C ILE A 810 -4.89 -18.62 10.86
N TRP A 811 -4.09 -19.65 10.61
CA TRP A 811 -3.03 -20.06 11.55
C TRP A 811 -1.76 -19.20 11.36
N PRO A 812 -0.85 -19.20 12.35
CA PRO A 812 0.36 -18.36 12.29
C PRO A 812 1.27 -18.72 11.11
N LYS A 813 1.83 -17.70 10.44
CA LYS A 813 2.69 -17.83 9.25
C LYS A 813 2.13 -18.75 8.16
N ALA A 814 0.82 -18.73 7.94
CA ALA A 814 0.21 -19.48 6.84
C ALA A 814 0.91 -19.09 5.51
N CYS A 815 1.29 -20.08 4.69
CA CYS A 815 2.05 -19.88 3.45
C CYS A 815 3.38 -19.12 3.60
N SER A 816 3.96 -19.03 4.81
CA SER A 816 5.23 -18.33 5.10
C SER A 816 5.24 -16.83 4.75
N MET A 817 4.07 -16.17 4.76
CA MET A 817 3.94 -14.77 4.32
C MET A 817 4.13 -13.73 5.45
N GLY A 818 4.06 -14.13 6.71
CA GLY A 818 4.19 -13.23 7.86
C GLY A 818 5.62 -12.73 8.08
N VAL A 819 5.76 -11.42 8.33
CA VAL A 819 7.03 -10.72 8.56
C VAL A 819 6.94 -9.92 9.86
N ASN A 820 7.89 -10.12 10.78
CA ASN A 820 8.00 -9.33 12.02
C ASN A 820 6.68 -9.18 12.82
N GLY A 821 5.91 -10.27 12.92
CA GLY A 821 4.65 -10.32 13.67
C GLY A 821 3.44 -9.69 12.95
N SER A 822 3.56 -9.31 11.68
CA SER A 822 2.44 -8.82 10.87
C SER A 822 1.26 -9.79 10.81
N ASP A 823 1.53 -11.10 10.82
CA ASP A 823 0.49 -12.13 10.84
C ASP A 823 -0.21 -12.26 12.20
N ASN A 824 0.47 -11.95 13.30
CA ASN A 824 -0.16 -11.87 14.62
C ASN A 824 -1.23 -10.76 14.61
N ARG A 825 -0.89 -9.58 14.07
CA ARG A 825 -1.79 -8.42 13.97
C ARG A 825 -2.94 -8.66 12.99
N LEU A 826 -2.69 -9.36 11.89
CA LEU A 826 -3.75 -9.78 10.97
C LEU A 826 -4.76 -10.71 11.67
N ARG A 827 -4.28 -11.73 12.41
CA ARG A 827 -5.16 -12.66 13.13
C ARG A 827 -5.98 -11.94 14.19
N GLU A 828 -5.43 -10.93 14.85
CA GLU A 828 -6.17 -10.04 15.76
C GLU A 828 -7.25 -9.23 15.03
N ALA A 829 -6.95 -8.69 13.83
CA ALA A 829 -7.95 -8.03 13.01
C ALA A 829 -9.11 -8.98 12.63
N GLN A 830 -8.81 -10.24 12.31
CA GLN A 830 -9.82 -11.27 12.05
C GLN A 830 -10.64 -11.63 13.30
N ARG A 831 -9.97 -11.77 14.46
CA ARG A 831 -10.61 -12.11 15.74
C ARG A 831 -11.65 -11.07 16.14
N THR A 832 -11.34 -9.80 15.92
CA THR A 832 -12.15 -8.67 16.38
C THR A 832 -13.24 -8.23 15.40
N LEU A 833 -13.35 -8.86 14.22
CA LEU A 833 -14.45 -8.59 13.28
C LEU A 833 -15.85 -8.68 13.92
N PRO A 834 -16.20 -9.69 14.74
CA PRO A 834 -17.52 -9.80 15.35
C PRO A 834 -17.97 -8.56 16.12
N THR A 835 -17.05 -7.74 16.63
CA THR A 835 -17.42 -6.48 17.32
C THR A 835 -18.28 -5.56 16.47
N ALA A 836 -18.21 -5.65 15.14
CA ALA A 836 -18.96 -4.81 14.21
C ALA A 836 -20.27 -5.45 13.69
N PHE A 837 -20.57 -6.71 14.05
CA PHE A 837 -21.65 -7.50 13.45
C PHE A 837 -22.43 -8.31 14.50
N SER A 838 -23.76 -8.35 14.41
CA SER A 838 -24.59 -9.26 15.20
C SER A 838 -24.48 -10.72 14.74
N ASN A 839 -24.33 -10.91 13.42
CA ASN A 839 -24.41 -12.24 12.78
C ASN A 839 -23.11 -12.58 12.04
N LEU A 840 -22.00 -12.64 12.79
CA LEU A 840 -20.72 -13.11 12.29
C LEU A 840 -20.11 -14.09 13.30
N SER A 841 -19.64 -15.24 12.82
CA SER A 841 -18.90 -16.20 13.63
C SER A 841 -17.50 -16.39 13.09
N VAL A 842 -16.51 -16.41 13.99
CA VAL A 842 -15.12 -16.70 13.65
C VAL A 842 -14.81 -18.16 14.00
N LEU A 843 -14.34 -18.91 13.02
CA LEU A 843 -13.79 -20.26 13.16
C LEU A 843 -12.28 -20.19 13.25
N SER A 844 -11.67 -21.21 13.83
CA SER A 844 -10.21 -21.32 13.94
C SER A 844 -9.72 -22.40 12.99
N THR A 845 -8.73 -22.07 12.18
CA THR A 845 -7.96 -23.08 11.42
C THR A 845 -6.81 -23.67 12.24
N LEU A 846 -6.55 -23.11 13.42
CA LEU A 846 -5.59 -23.64 14.39
C LEU A 846 -6.11 -24.96 14.98
N GLY A 847 -5.22 -25.94 15.16
CA GLY A 847 -5.59 -27.25 15.69
C GLY A 847 -6.24 -28.21 14.70
N ILE A 848 -6.34 -27.85 13.42
CA ILE A 848 -6.72 -28.78 12.34
C ILE A 848 -5.59 -29.80 12.12
N ASP A 849 -5.96 -31.08 12.17
CA ASP A 849 -5.05 -32.23 12.08
C ASP A 849 -5.62 -33.25 11.06
N PRO A 850 -4.86 -33.67 10.03
CA PRO A 850 -3.49 -33.25 9.70
C PRO A 850 -3.39 -31.76 9.34
N PRO A 851 -2.32 -31.07 9.79
CA PRO A 851 -2.14 -29.64 9.52
C PRO A 851 -1.77 -29.39 8.06
N GLY A 852 -2.02 -28.18 7.59
CA GLY A 852 -1.54 -27.67 6.31
C GLY A 852 -0.16 -26.98 6.42
N GLY A 853 0.51 -26.82 5.28
CA GLY A 853 1.69 -25.94 5.15
C GLY A 853 1.27 -24.56 4.63
N CYS A 854 0.93 -24.49 3.35
CA CYS A 854 0.15 -23.39 2.77
C CYS A 854 -1.30 -23.81 2.53
N HIS A 855 -1.50 -25.03 2.02
CA HIS A 855 -2.81 -25.66 1.83
C HIS A 855 -2.95 -26.92 2.69
N PHE A 856 -4.19 -27.31 2.99
CA PHE A 856 -4.47 -28.52 3.74
C PHE A 856 -4.60 -29.75 2.83
N PRO A 857 -4.26 -30.95 3.34
CA PRO A 857 -4.68 -32.18 2.71
C PRO A 857 -6.21 -32.37 2.81
N ALA A 858 -6.76 -33.31 2.04
CA ALA A 858 -8.18 -33.65 2.01
C ALA A 858 -8.81 -33.82 3.41
N ALA A 859 -8.15 -34.58 4.30
CA ALA A 859 -8.63 -34.79 5.68
C ALA A 859 -8.66 -33.49 6.50
N GLY A 860 -7.67 -32.60 6.33
CA GLY A 860 -7.66 -31.28 6.98
C GLY A 860 -8.77 -30.37 6.46
N TYR A 861 -9.04 -30.36 5.16
CA TYR A 861 -10.21 -29.66 4.61
C TYR A 861 -11.54 -30.27 5.07
N ALA A 862 -11.62 -31.58 5.32
CA ALA A 862 -12.83 -32.17 5.90
C ALA A 862 -13.15 -31.59 7.30
N GLU A 863 -12.13 -31.24 8.09
CA GLU A 863 -12.29 -30.59 9.39
C GLU A 863 -12.85 -29.17 9.29
N PHE A 864 -12.58 -28.44 8.19
CA PHE A 864 -13.24 -27.14 7.93
C PHE A 864 -14.76 -27.34 7.89
N ALA A 865 -15.22 -28.26 7.06
CA ALA A 865 -16.64 -28.58 6.94
C ALA A 865 -17.23 -29.12 8.24
N ARG A 866 -16.49 -29.96 8.99
CA ARG A 866 -16.92 -30.47 10.30
C ARG A 866 -17.12 -29.36 11.33
N SER A 867 -16.23 -28.37 11.38
CA SER A 867 -16.33 -27.23 12.31
C SER A 867 -17.43 -26.25 11.93
N LEU A 868 -17.69 -26.09 10.62
CA LEU A 868 -18.66 -25.14 10.09
C LEU A 868 -20.10 -25.65 10.12
N CYS A 869 -20.31 -26.96 9.91
CA CYS A 869 -21.65 -27.54 9.83
C CYS A 869 -22.51 -27.23 11.07
N PRO A 870 -22.07 -27.42 12.32
CA PRO A 870 -22.88 -27.12 13.51
C PRO A 870 -23.34 -25.66 13.61
N LEU A 871 -22.56 -24.71 13.10
CA LEU A 871 -22.94 -23.30 13.08
C LEU A 871 -24.07 -23.06 12.07
N ILE A 872 -23.96 -23.61 10.85
CA ILE A 872 -25.02 -23.54 9.84
C ILE A 872 -26.30 -24.24 10.34
N GLU A 873 -26.17 -25.37 11.01
CA GLU A 873 -27.30 -26.09 11.61
C GLU A 873 -28.01 -25.26 12.69
N ARG A 874 -27.26 -24.55 13.54
CA ARG A 874 -27.81 -23.60 14.51
C ARG A 874 -28.56 -22.47 13.82
N ASP A 875 -27.93 -21.86 12.82
CA ASP A 875 -28.42 -20.62 12.21
C ASP A 875 -29.58 -20.82 11.24
N PHE A 876 -29.68 -21.99 10.58
CA PHE A 876 -30.65 -22.23 9.50
C PHE A 876 -31.56 -23.45 9.69
N TYR A 877 -31.23 -24.36 10.61
CA TYR A 877 -31.97 -25.61 10.81
C TYR A 877 -32.52 -25.77 12.24
N GLY A 878 -32.42 -24.73 13.06
CA GLY A 878 -33.02 -24.70 14.40
C GLY A 878 -32.38 -25.67 15.40
N LYS A 879 -31.18 -26.20 15.10
CA LYS A 879 -30.47 -27.03 16.08
C LYS A 879 -29.99 -26.15 17.22
N ALA A 880 -30.37 -26.47 18.46
CA ALA A 880 -29.88 -25.80 19.65
C ALA A 880 -28.67 -26.56 20.22
N PRO A 881 -27.43 -26.04 20.13
CA PRO A 881 -26.27 -26.69 20.70
C PRO A 881 -26.36 -26.75 22.23
N THR A 882 -25.98 -27.89 22.82
CA THR A 882 -25.92 -28.06 24.28
C THR A 882 -24.58 -27.59 24.88
N ALA A 883 -23.60 -27.31 24.03
CA ALA A 883 -22.28 -26.78 24.38
C ALA A 883 -21.84 -25.76 23.33
N SER A 884 -20.78 -24.99 23.64
CA SER A 884 -20.21 -24.04 22.69
C SER A 884 -19.66 -24.75 21.45
N ILE A 885 -20.02 -24.25 20.28
CA ILE A 885 -19.59 -24.75 18.96
C ILE A 885 -18.60 -23.81 18.26
N THR A 886 -18.14 -22.76 18.95
CA THR A 886 -17.12 -21.82 18.45
C THR A 886 -15.81 -21.97 19.23
N PRO A 887 -14.68 -21.62 18.61
CA PRO A 887 -13.42 -21.39 19.33
C PRO A 887 -13.59 -20.45 20.53
N PRO A 888 -12.90 -20.70 21.67
CA PRO A 888 -12.80 -19.71 22.74
C PRO A 888 -12.19 -18.40 22.26
N ASP A 889 -12.82 -17.28 22.60
CA ASP A 889 -12.35 -15.93 22.26
C ASP A 889 -12.14 -15.09 23.52
N LEU A 890 -11.02 -14.38 23.58
CA LEU A 890 -10.67 -13.50 24.69
C LEU A 890 -11.54 -12.24 24.66
N LYS A 891 -12.25 -11.97 25.74
CA LYS A 891 -13.06 -10.75 25.90
C LYS A 891 -12.31 -9.65 26.63
N ARG A 892 -11.49 -10.00 27.64
CA ARG A 892 -10.76 -9.02 28.45
C ARG A 892 -9.50 -9.59 29.08
N ALA A 893 -8.48 -8.74 29.21
CA ALA A 893 -7.28 -9.01 30.02
C ALA A 893 -7.12 -7.92 31.09
N ALA A 894 -6.78 -8.30 32.32
CA ALA A 894 -6.55 -7.37 33.43
C ALA A 894 -5.58 -7.94 34.47
N PHE A 895 -4.78 -7.08 35.10
CA PHE A 895 -4.04 -7.48 36.31
C PHE A 895 -4.97 -7.61 37.52
N THR A 896 -4.59 -8.48 38.47
CA THR A 896 -5.21 -8.57 39.79
C THR A 896 -4.24 -8.20 40.90
N GLY A 897 -4.77 -7.68 42.01
CA GLY A 897 -3.99 -7.27 43.18
C GLY A 897 -3.15 -6.01 42.96
N GLU A 898 -2.61 -5.47 44.06
CA GLU A 898 -1.72 -4.29 44.02
C GLU A 898 -0.33 -4.64 43.48
N ASN A 899 0.08 -5.91 43.58
CA ASN A 899 1.40 -6.39 43.18
C ASN A 899 1.53 -6.71 41.69
N GLN A 900 0.43 -6.70 40.91
CA GLN A 900 0.42 -6.97 39.47
C GLN A 900 1.20 -8.24 39.06
N ASP A 901 1.13 -9.29 39.89
CA ASP A 901 1.84 -10.56 39.72
C ASP A 901 0.91 -11.71 39.26
N GLU A 902 -0.36 -11.38 38.98
CA GLU A 902 -1.35 -12.26 38.37
C GLU A 902 -2.09 -11.54 37.24
N LEU A 903 -2.19 -12.19 36.10
CA LEU A 903 -2.95 -11.74 34.93
C LEU A 903 -4.22 -12.58 34.79
N VAL A 904 -5.36 -11.90 34.69
CA VAL A 904 -6.67 -12.51 34.47
C VAL A 904 -7.09 -12.33 33.02
N LEU A 905 -7.40 -13.44 32.37
CA LEU A 905 -7.92 -13.54 31.01
C LEU A 905 -9.36 -14.09 31.05
N GLU A 906 -10.32 -13.28 30.61
CA GLU A 906 -11.73 -13.64 30.56
C GLU A 906 -12.15 -14.03 29.14
N PHE A 907 -12.61 -15.26 28.96
CA PHE A 907 -13.09 -15.80 27.69
C PHE A 907 -14.62 -15.83 27.63
N ASP A 908 -15.21 -16.00 26.44
CA ASP A 908 -16.66 -16.26 26.30
C ASP A 908 -17.11 -17.64 26.78
N GLN A 909 -16.16 -18.54 26.99
CA GLN A 909 -16.42 -19.92 27.37
C GLN A 909 -15.24 -20.49 28.16
N PRO A 910 -15.43 -21.59 28.91
CA PRO A 910 -14.34 -22.25 29.62
C PRO A 910 -13.24 -22.76 28.69
N VAL A 911 -11.98 -22.61 29.14
CA VAL A 911 -10.78 -23.11 28.48
C VAL A 911 -10.09 -24.19 29.33
N LYS A 912 -9.36 -25.08 28.69
CA LYS A 912 -8.52 -26.10 29.33
C LYS A 912 -7.10 -25.57 29.48
N TRP A 913 -6.61 -25.53 30.72
CA TRP A 913 -5.27 -25.06 31.02
C TRP A 913 -4.28 -26.20 31.27
N ASP A 914 -3.06 -26.02 30.74
CA ASP A 914 -1.88 -26.83 31.00
C ASP A 914 -0.70 -25.87 31.23
N ASN A 915 0.05 -26.03 32.32
CA ASN A 915 1.19 -25.16 32.64
C ASN A 915 2.27 -25.17 31.55
N ALA A 916 2.35 -26.22 30.71
CA ALA A 916 3.24 -26.24 29.54
C ALA A 916 2.91 -25.12 28.51
N LEU A 917 1.70 -24.54 28.57
CA LEU A 917 1.28 -23.44 27.70
C LEU A 917 1.81 -22.07 28.15
N GLY A 918 2.42 -21.93 29.32
CA GLY A 918 2.91 -20.64 29.84
C GLY A 918 3.82 -19.90 28.85
N GLY A 919 4.67 -20.64 28.12
CA GLY A 919 5.56 -20.08 27.09
C GLY A 919 4.87 -19.60 25.80
N GLN A 920 3.56 -19.85 25.65
CA GLN A 920 2.76 -19.38 24.51
C GLN A 920 2.20 -17.97 24.71
N PHE A 921 2.36 -17.39 25.91
CA PHE A 921 1.95 -16.02 26.22
C PHE A 921 3.17 -15.09 26.28
N SER A 922 3.02 -13.90 25.72
CA SER A 922 3.99 -12.81 25.88
C SER A 922 3.33 -11.55 26.42
N LEU A 923 4.05 -10.81 27.28
CA LEU A 923 3.63 -9.49 27.76
C LEU A 923 4.58 -8.44 27.20
N ASP A 924 4.04 -7.45 26.50
CA ASP A 924 4.81 -6.46 25.72
C ASP A 924 5.90 -7.10 24.83
N GLY A 925 5.59 -8.26 24.25
CA GLY A 925 6.47 -9.04 23.38
C GLY A 925 7.47 -9.96 24.10
N ALA A 926 7.62 -9.85 25.43
CA ALA A 926 8.51 -10.71 26.20
C ALA A 926 7.84 -12.05 26.55
N ARG A 927 8.53 -13.17 26.32
CA ARG A 927 8.03 -14.54 26.61
C ARG A 927 8.55 -15.06 27.95
N GLY A 928 7.94 -16.16 28.42
CA GLY A 928 8.42 -16.90 29.60
C GLY A 928 8.08 -16.23 30.93
N GLN A 929 7.13 -15.29 30.92
CA GLN A 929 6.72 -14.54 32.12
C GLN A 929 5.58 -15.20 32.90
N VAL A 930 5.01 -16.30 32.38
CA VAL A 930 3.92 -17.05 33.04
C VAL A 930 4.52 -18.28 33.74
N ALA A 931 4.37 -18.34 35.06
CA ALA A 931 4.86 -19.43 35.91
C ALA A 931 3.87 -20.60 35.98
N SER A 932 2.59 -20.30 36.14
CA SER A 932 1.51 -21.29 36.23
C SER A 932 0.16 -20.65 35.91
N GLY A 933 -0.89 -21.46 35.83
CA GLY A 933 -2.25 -20.94 35.69
C GLY A 933 -3.33 -21.85 36.26
N SER A 934 -4.53 -21.31 36.36
CA SER A 934 -5.74 -22.01 36.82
C SER A 934 -6.96 -21.47 36.12
N VAL A 935 -8.00 -22.30 35.98
CA VAL A 935 -9.26 -21.89 35.34
C VAL A 935 -10.40 -21.98 36.36
N VAL A 936 -11.20 -20.92 36.42
CA VAL A 936 -12.46 -20.88 37.19
C VAL A 936 -13.55 -20.36 36.27
N GLY A 937 -14.49 -21.22 35.87
CA GLY A 937 -15.50 -20.89 34.87
C GLY A 937 -14.85 -20.48 33.54
N THR A 938 -15.15 -19.28 33.06
CA THR A 938 -14.59 -18.70 31.82
C THR A 938 -13.29 -17.92 32.03
N THR A 939 -12.78 -17.89 33.27
CA THR A 939 -11.63 -17.07 33.65
C THR A 939 -10.38 -17.92 33.77
N LEU A 940 -9.36 -17.62 32.98
CA LEU A 940 -8.00 -18.14 33.11
C LEU A 940 -7.15 -17.15 33.91
N ARG A 941 -6.67 -17.58 35.08
CA ARG A 941 -5.72 -16.83 35.91
C ARG A 941 -4.31 -17.33 35.63
N LEU A 942 -3.42 -16.43 35.27
CA LEU A 942 -2.01 -16.71 35.00
C LEU A 942 -1.15 -16.08 36.10
N LYS A 943 -0.46 -16.90 36.89
CA LYS A 943 0.53 -16.44 37.85
C LYS A 943 1.79 -16.07 37.09
N LEU A 944 2.29 -14.85 37.30
CA LEU A 944 3.51 -14.38 36.66
C LEU A 944 4.75 -14.78 37.46
N THR A 945 5.89 -14.90 36.78
CA THR A 945 7.19 -15.19 37.43
C THR A 945 7.66 -14.04 38.33
N ALA A 946 7.19 -12.81 38.06
CA ALA A 946 7.41 -11.60 38.84
C ALA A 946 6.29 -10.57 38.53
N PRO A 947 6.08 -9.54 39.39
CA PRO A 947 5.28 -8.36 39.05
C PRO A 947 5.58 -7.80 37.66
N SER A 948 4.55 -7.36 36.94
CA SER A 948 4.69 -6.82 35.59
C SER A 948 3.93 -5.51 35.41
N THR A 949 4.53 -4.55 34.71
CA THR A 949 3.89 -3.30 34.27
C THR A 949 3.50 -3.36 32.79
N ALA A 950 3.46 -4.56 32.22
CA ALA A 950 3.20 -4.73 30.80
C ALA A 950 1.83 -4.17 30.41
N LYS A 951 1.74 -3.55 29.24
CA LYS A 951 0.51 -2.91 28.75
C LYS A 951 -0.32 -3.84 27.88
N THR A 952 0.29 -4.87 27.33
CA THR A 952 -0.33 -5.75 26.35
C THR A 952 -0.01 -7.21 26.59
N VAL A 953 -0.92 -8.10 26.18
CA VAL A 953 -0.72 -9.55 26.15
C VAL A 953 -0.98 -10.10 24.75
N THR A 954 -0.14 -11.04 24.34
CA THR A 954 -0.28 -11.81 23.10
C THR A 954 -0.30 -13.30 23.43
N TYR A 955 -1.22 -14.04 22.80
CA TYR A 955 -1.25 -15.50 22.83
C TYR A 955 -0.91 -16.04 21.44
N LEU A 956 0.11 -16.89 21.42
CA LEU A 956 0.57 -17.66 20.26
C LEU A 956 1.20 -16.78 19.16
N ASP A 957 2.35 -16.22 19.51
CA ASP A 957 3.24 -15.50 18.61
C ASP A 957 3.81 -16.42 17.51
N SER A 958 3.66 -16.01 16.25
CA SER A 958 4.13 -16.75 15.08
C SER A 958 5.64 -16.93 15.00
N ALA A 959 6.41 -16.16 15.77
CA ALA A 959 7.85 -16.37 15.91
C ALA A 959 8.19 -17.74 16.49
N ALA A 960 7.33 -18.31 17.36
CA ALA A 960 7.61 -19.58 18.02
C ALA A 960 6.35 -20.19 18.67
N TRP A 961 5.68 -21.06 17.89
CA TRP A 961 4.45 -21.77 18.27
C TRP A 961 4.51 -23.25 17.87
N SER A 962 3.53 -24.06 18.31
CA SER A 962 3.37 -25.44 17.86
C SER A 962 1.90 -25.88 17.85
N GLN A 963 1.49 -26.64 16.83
CA GLN A 963 0.17 -27.30 16.78
C GLN A 963 -0.09 -28.24 17.98
N LYS A 964 0.96 -28.69 18.66
CA LYS A 964 0.85 -29.57 19.84
C LYS A 964 0.59 -28.81 21.14
N ALA A 965 0.84 -27.51 21.18
CA ALA A 965 0.78 -26.67 22.38
C ALA A 965 -0.23 -25.54 22.19
N LEU A 966 -1.52 -25.90 22.24
CA LEU A 966 -2.63 -24.99 21.99
C LEU A 966 -3.54 -24.92 23.21
N LEU A 967 -3.91 -23.71 23.62
CA LEU A 967 -5.05 -23.47 24.47
C LEU A 967 -6.32 -23.92 23.72
N LYS A 968 -7.12 -24.76 24.37
CA LYS A 968 -8.36 -25.31 23.80
C LYS A 968 -9.55 -25.02 24.70
N GLY A 969 -10.73 -24.93 24.11
CA GLY A 969 -11.99 -24.91 24.86
C GLY A 969 -12.30 -26.27 25.47
N GLU A 970 -13.27 -26.31 26.38
CA GLU A 970 -13.82 -27.60 26.83
C GLU A 970 -14.41 -28.42 25.67
N ASN A 971 -14.93 -27.72 24.65
CA ASN A 971 -15.40 -28.27 23.38
C ASN A 971 -14.30 -28.85 22.47
N GLY A 972 -13.02 -28.75 22.86
CA GLY A 972 -11.89 -29.30 22.12
C GLY A 972 -11.40 -28.45 20.94
N LEU A 973 -12.07 -27.32 20.64
CA LEU A 973 -11.64 -26.39 19.60
C LEU A 973 -10.48 -25.53 20.10
N ALA A 974 -9.49 -25.26 19.25
CA ALA A 974 -8.40 -24.35 19.59
C ALA A 974 -8.93 -22.92 19.78
N ALA A 975 -8.48 -22.25 20.84
CA ALA A 975 -8.83 -20.84 21.09
C ALA A 975 -8.33 -19.95 19.95
N LEU A 976 -9.08 -18.87 19.68
CA LEU A 976 -8.61 -17.82 18.77
C LEU A 976 -7.36 -17.19 19.35
N THR A 977 -6.43 -16.88 18.46
CA THR A 977 -5.19 -16.20 18.81
C THR A 977 -5.41 -14.70 18.88
N PHE A 978 -4.71 -14.03 19.78
CA PHE A 978 -4.85 -12.60 20.02
C PHE A 978 -3.48 -11.93 20.16
N CYS A 979 -3.37 -10.70 19.70
CA CYS A 979 -2.11 -9.97 19.61
C CYS A 979 -2.25 -8.57 20.20
N GLU A 980 -1.28 -8.18 21.04
CA GLU A 980 -1.18 -6.82 21.60
C GLU A 980 -2.47 -6.36 22.31
N VAL A 981 -3.21 -7.30 22.92
CA VAL A 981 -4.47 -6.99 23.61
C VAL A 981 -4.17 -6.16 24.86
N PRO A 982 -4.81 -4.99 25.04
CA PRO A 982 -4.58 -4.15 26.20
C PRO A 982 -4.89 -4.85 27.53
N ILE A 983 -4.00 -4.72 28.49
CA ILE A 983 -4.18 -5.18 29.86
C ILE A 983 -4.73 -4.02 30.69
N SER A 984 -5.94 -4.18 31.24
CA SER A 984 -6.50 -3.19 32.15
C SER A 984 -5.77 -3.22 33.50
N PRO A 985 -5.55 -2.06 34.15
CA PRO A 985 -4.97 -2.01 35.49
C PRO A 985 -5.91 -2.70 36.49
N ALA A 986 -5.35 -3.17 37.61
CA ALA A 986 -6.14 -3.76 38.69
C ALA A 986 -7.23 -2.77 39.15
N ASN A 987 -8.50 -3.15 39.00
CA ASN A 987 -9.62 -2.31 39.44
C ASN A 987 -9.68 -2.29 40.97
N PRO A 988 -9.47 -1.15 41.65
CA PRO A 988 -9.55 -1.08 43.12
C PRO A 988 -10.96 -1.41 43.64
N ALA A 989 -11.99 -1.28 42.80
CA ALA A 989 -13.40 -1.43 43.18
C ALA A 989 -13.95 -2.86 43.09
N ALA A 990 -13.17 -3.85 42.61
CA ALA A 990 -13.62 -5.25 42.53
C ALA A 990 -13.58 -6.02 43.87
N ARG A 991 -13.26 -5.33 44.99
CA ARG A 991 -13.35 -5.88 46.35
C ARG A 991 -14.76 -5.62 46.95
N ARG A 992 -15.83 -6.20 46.40
CA ARG A 992 -17.09 -6.41 47.14
C ARG A 992 -17.80 -7.66 46.69
#